data_AF-A0AAQ4R4J4-F1
#
_entry.id   AF-A0AAQ4R4J4-F1
#
_cell.length_a   1.000
_cell.length_b   1.000
_cell.length_c   1.000
_cell.angle_alpha   90.00
_cell.angle_beta   90.00
_cell.angle_gamma   90.00
#
_symmetry.space_group_name_H-M   'P 1'
#
loop_
_entity.id
_entity.type
_entity.pdbx_description
1 polymer ?
#
loop_
_entity_poly.entity_id
_entity_poly.type
_entity_poly.pdbx_seq_one_letter_code
_entity_poly.pdbx_strand_id
1 'polypeptide(L)'
;MEPTRRRQPADAVLGCVLAVCLCAVCGAERLCTVPPGPVAVPENNTADVELVKIVSGAEVALSVTVNPEDLFYLKGNALMAKKGLDYESLHSAALTVWVQCSKGGSRSVNESVEVLVENENDNPPNFAQSHYVLEVNELTPVNSSVGLIEASDVDSEPLFYRLEPATDKYFRLENINTPKIIVKSILDYDVVQKISLVLHVQDTLDGSASDRPFFTSVATITVQVRDVDNRPPWFQPCLRTSSGIAKLCVSTGYRGKVNLTEKEDGPLVLEPGPLFARDGDKNRSEQISYRILRGNEGNIFQIDEETGNISMAKAADIVGPITLTVLASQVTNRDQFSVTQVTFDVMKKSRNPPRFEKERYEGFIYSNSVPESMILRDRSTNRPFRVRARDEDFATGANPDVKYEVQYSSYVNVTLDGFVVLKRVVKTESFALQLRAVDATTGESGTAALSVQVIPAVATPSPSSVGYRPGDMALLGLVMAALLVLCLIVIGFLVSRLWKGNAGMDKICKCLAPCLKSARARSGHRDSLQYTNDGFQTEGDPRRLTNGPPGRGAFPQARGRVLPMERRGRQCSSCGVHTNHVPKGSPSARPSRRGRWDGDEEYAKRVALNRQRRKEGQKTVWFKESEDSSDIEVEIIPDTVSPVAEETEEELDMEAVVRDPAAPLREPEEVQSAQERERGNAGSGKDKEGQEEEG
;
A
#
# COMPACT_ATOMS: atom_id res chain seq x y z
N MET A 1 63.56 -62.24 -1.65
CA MET A 1 64.77 -62.85 -1.05
C MET A 1 65.90 -61.85 -1.15
N GLU A 2 66.21 -61.18 -0.05
CA GLU A 2 67.59 -60.88 0.34
C GLU A 2 68.10 -62.05 1.23
N PRO A 3 69.40 -62.17 1.63
CA PRO A 3 70.39 -61.10 1.70
C PRO A 3 71.87 -61.44 1.33
N THR A 4 72.73 -60.42 1.45
CA THR A 4 74.20 -60.48 1.64
C THR A 4 75.13 -60.89 0.48
N ARG A 5 76.10 -60.01 0.21
CA ARG A 5 77.46 -60.15 0.79
C ARG A 5 78.24 -58.83 0.83
N ARG A 6 78.72 -58.45 2.02
CA ARG A 6 79.80 -57.46 2.20
C ARG A 6 81.16 -58.12 1.96
N ARG A 7 82.12 -57.43 1.33
CA ARG A 7 83.57 -57.57 1.60
C ARG A 7 84.35 -56.34 1.12
N GLN A 8 85.06 -55.73 2.06
CA GLN A 8 86.24 -54.86 1.94
C GLN A 8 87.38 -55.60 2.71
N PRO A 9 88.65 -55.12 2.80
CA PRO A 9 89.23 -53.85 2.34
C PRO A 9 90.52 -54.05 1.48
N ALA A 10 91.38 -53.00 1.44
CA ALA A 10 92.73 -52.91 0.85
C ALA A 10 92.80 -52.91 -0.70
N ASP A 11 93.59 -52.07 -1.38
CA ASP A 11 94.50 -50.96 -0.99
C ASP A 11 94.05 -49.65 -1.70
N ALA A 12 94.17 -48.43 -1.19
CA ALA A 12 95.21 -47.75 -0.41
C ALA A 12 96.41 -47.22 -1.24
N VAL A 13 96.30 -45.94 -1.63
CA VAL A 13 97.40 -45.02 -1.98
C VAL A 13 98.26 -45.34 -3.24
N LEU A 14 97.68 -45.21 -4.44
CA LEU A 14 98.34 -44.51 -5.56
C LEU A 14 97.32 -44.11 -6.66
N GLY A 15 96.92 -42.83 -6.72
CA GLY A 15 95.98 -42.36 -7.76
C GLY A 15 95.44 -40.93 -7.65
N CYS A 16 95.46 -40.31 -6.47
CA CYS A 16 94.80 -39.02 -6.20
C CYS A 16 95.54 -37.76 -6.73
N VAL A 17 96.20 -37.85 -7.90
CA VAL A 17 96.98 -36.73 -8.49
C VAL A 17 96.57 -36.38 -9.93
N LEU A 18 95.84 -37.27 -10.63
CA LEU A 18 95.49 -37.10 -12.06
C LEU A 18 93.97 -36.97 -12.35
N ALA A 19 93.15 -36.68 -11.34
CA ALA A 19 91.69 -36.56 -11.46
C ALA A 19 91.12 -35.23 -10.90
N VAL A 20 91.96 -34.21 -10.68
CA VAL A 20 91.54 -32.88 -10.17
C VAL A 20 91.65 -31.78 -11.23
N CYS A 21 92.49 -31.95 -12.26
CA CYS A 21 92.74 -30.95 -13.31
C CYS A 21 91.82 -31.06 -14.54
N LEU A 22 90.59 -31.53 -14.38
CA LEU A 22 89.54 -31.47 -15.42
C LEU A 22 88.26 -30.73 -14.99
N CYS A 23 88.24 -30.15 -13.78
CA CYS A 23 87.36 -29.03 -13.45
C CYS A 23 88.07 -27.68 -13.70
N ALA A 24 88.75 -27.56 -14.84
CA ALA A 24 89.14 -26.26 -15.36
C ALA A 24 87.84 -25.51 -15.69
N VAL A 25 87.48 -24.53 -14.87
CA VAL A 25 86.32 -23.67 -15.11
C VAL A 25 86.51 -23.02 -16.47
N CYS A 26 85.72 -23.45 -17.46
CA CYS A 26 85.73 -22.87 -18.80
C CYS A 26 84.98 -21.54 -18.77
N GLY A 27 85.56 -20.57 -18.05
CA GLY A 27 85.19 -19.17 -18.09
C GLY A 27 85.57 -18.60 -19.44
N ALA A 28 84.78 -18.91 -20.47
CA ALA A 28 84.76 -18.13 -21.68
C ALA A 28 84.31 -16.72 -21.29
N GLU A 29 85.24 -15.77 -21.25
CA GLU A 29 84.96 -14.37 -20.98
C GLU A 29 83.93 -13.87 -22.00
N ARG A 30 82.68 -13.70 -21.55
CA ARG A 30 81.66 -13.09 -22.42
C ARG A 30 82.09 -11.64 -22.67
N LEU A 31 82.16 -11.25 -23.94
CA LEU A 31 82.58 -9.90 -24.36
C LEU A 31 81.74 -8.79 -23.70
N CYS A 32 80.50 -9.10 -23.38
CA CYS A 32 79.62 -8.29 -22.56
C CYS A 32 78.67 -9.19 -21.76
N THR A 33 78.05 -8.65 -20.72
CA THR A 33 76.95 -9.28 -19.99
C THR A 33 75.87 -8.25 -19.69
N VAL A 34 74.63 -8.57 -20.07
CA VAL A 34 73.42 -7.86 -19.65
C VAL A 34 72.99 -8.42 -18.27
N PRO A 35 72.51 -7.58 -17.33
CA PRO A 35 71.86 -8.06 -16.11
C PRO A 35 70.68 -8.99 -16.40
N PRO A 36 70.44 -10.04 -15.58
CA PRO A 36 69.37 -11.01 -15.84
C PRO A 36 68.00 -10.50 -15.39
N GLY A 37 67.01 -10.64 -16.28
CA GLY A 37 65.60 -10.29 -16.05
C GLY A 37 65.11 -9.14 -16.94
N PRO A 38 63.78 -8.92 -17.04
CA PRO A 38 63.22 -7.79 -17.76
C PRO A 38 63.52 -6.47 -17.02
N VAL A 39 63.77 -5.43 -17.80
CA VAL A 39 63.97 -4.06 -17.33
C VAL A 39 62.62 -3.35 -17.38
N ALA A 40 61.97 -3.24 -16.23
CA ALA A 40 60.72 -2.49 -16.08
C ALA A 40 61.00 -0.98 -16.13
N VAL A 41 60.20 -0.25 -16.91
CA VAL A 41 60.18 1.22 -16.96
C VAL A 41 58.73 1.68 -17.13
N PRO A 42 58.23 2.59 -16.28
CA PRO A 42 56.91 3.20 -16.48
C PRO A 42 56.92 4.06 -17.73
N GLU A 43 55.78 4.13 -18.39
CA GLU A 43 55.56 5.02 -19.52
C GLU A 43 55.56 6.51 -19.14
N ASN A 44 55.31 7.38 -20.13
CA ASN A 44 55.45 8.84 -20.01
C ASN A 44 56.85 9.29 -19.51
N ASN A 45 57.84 8.39 -19.59
CA ASN A 45 59.21 8.64 -19.17
C ASN A 45 59.84 9.78 -20.01
N THR A 46 60.80 10.52 -19.43
CA THR A 46 61.57 11.47 -20.24
C THR A 46 62.45 10.73 -21.25
N ALA A 47 62.76 11.37 -22.37
CA ALA A 47 63.87 10.92 -23.21
C ALA A 47 65.18 10.88 -22.38
N ASP A 48 66.17 10.10 -22.83
CA ASP A 48 67.46 9.93 -22.17
C ASP A 48 67.43 9.28 -20.77
N VAL A 49 66.39 8.49 -20.44
CA VAL A 49 66.38 7.59 -19.27
C VAL A 49 67.31 6.38 -19.50
N GLU A 50 68.21 6.11 -18.55
CA GLU A 50 69.07 4.91 -18.52
C GLU A 50 68.25 3.70 -18.07
N LEU A 51 68.04 2.75 -18.99
CA LEU A 51 67.26 1.53 -18.77
C LEU A 51 68.13 0.49 -18.06
N VAL A 52 69.29 0.18 -18.66
CA VAL A 52 70.19 -0.84 -18.12
C VAL A 52 71.63 -0.58 -18.55
N LYS A 53 72.55 -0.88 -17.62
CA LYS A 53 73.99 -0.76 -17.82
C LYS A 53 74.58 -2.09 -18.23
N ILE A 54 75.06 -2.17 -19.47
CA ILE A 54 75.69 -3.36 -20.03
C ILE A 54 77.15 -3.41 -19.56
N VAL A 55 77.53 -4.49 -18.90
CA VAL A 55 78.90 -4.69 -18.43
C VAL A 55 79.73 -5.20 -19.60
N SER A 56 80.81 -4.52 -19.96
CA SER A 56 81.73 -4.93 -21.03
C SER A 56 83.18 -4.56 -20.69
N GLY A 57 84.14 -5.20 -21.35
CA GLY A 57 85.56 -4.88 -21.22
C GLY A 57 85.96 -3.59 -21.95
N ALA A 58 87.05 -2.96 -21.53
CA ALA A 58 87.51 -1.64 -22.01
C ALA A 58 87.92 -1.53 -23.50
N GLU A 59 87.73 -2.58 -24.29
CA GLU A 59 88.05 -2.66 -25.73
C GLU A 59 86.87 -3.25 -26.54
N VAL A 60 85.64 -3.22 -26.00
CA VAL A 60 84.45 -3.82 -26.60
C VAL A 60 83.49 -2.73 -27.08
N ALA A 61 83.26 -2.67 -28.38
CA ALA A 61 82.28 -1.79 -28.99
C ALA A 61 80.89 -2.44 -28.98
N LEU A 62 79.91 -1.72 -28.41
CA LEU A 62 78.50 -2.11 -28.33
C LEU A 62 77.71 -1.45 -29.48
N SER A 63 76.73 -2.17 -30.04
CA SER A 63 75.86 -1.68 -31.11
C SER A 63 74.48 -2.34 -31.03
N VAL A 64 73.40 -1.58 -31.30
CA VAL A 64 72.05 -2.16 -31.37
C VAL A 64 71.85 -2.80 -32.74
N THR A 65 71.38 -4.04 -32.77
CA THR A 65 71.16 -4.83 -34.00
C THR A 65 69.69 -5.14 -34.28
N VAL A 66 68.86 -5.16 -33.24
CA VAL A 66 67.39 -5.14 -33.35
C VAL A 66 66.90 -4.06 -32.41
N ASN A 67 66.25 -3.04 -32.98
CA ASN A 67 65.68 -1.91 -32.26
C ASN A 67 64.18 -1.85 -32.59
N PRO A 68 63.27 -2.39 -31.74
CA PRO A 68 61.84 -2.32 -32.02
C PRO A 68 61.43 -0.84 -32.11
N GLU A 69 60.71 -0.51 -33.20
CA GLU A 69 60.21 0.85 -33.53
C GLU A 69 61.26 1.99 -33.45
N ASP A 70 62.55 1.65 -33.53
CA ASP A 70 63.69 2.55 -33.39
C ASP A 70 63.71 3.38 -32.07
N LEU A 71 63.18 2.79 -30.99
CA LEU A 71 62.90 3.43 -29.69
C LEU A 71 64.12 3.59 -28.76
N PHE A 72 65.19 2.82 -28.96
CA PHE A 72 66.31 2.74 -28.01
C PHE A 72 67.64 3.16 -28.64
N TYR A 73 68.61 3.58 -27.82
CA TYR A 73 69.97 3.85 -28.27
C TYR A 73 71.01 3.57 -27.17
N LEU A 74 72.30 3.53 -27.54
CA LEU A 74 73.40 3.27 -26.59
C LEU A 74 74.19 4.55 -26.30
N LYS A 75 74.39 4.86 -25.01
CA LYS A 75 75.15 6.00 -24.50
C LYS A 75 76.39 5.47 -23.76
N GLY A 76 77.40 5.08 -24.55
CA GLY A 76 78.52 4.29 -24.06
C GLY A 76 78.07 2.87 -23.69
N ASN A 77 78.06 2.55 -22.40
CA ASN A 77 77.63 1.25 -21.86
C ASN A 77 76.17 1.20 -21.38
N ALA A 78 75.47 2.34 -21.36
CA ALA A 78 74.06 2.41 -20.97
C ALA A 78 73.15 2.25 -22.18
N LEU A 79 72.10 1.42 -22.07
CA LEU A 79 70.96 1.43 -22.99
C LEU A 79 69.97 2.49 -22.53
N MET A 80 69.53 3.34 -23.45
CA MET A 80 68.72 4.53 -23.19
C MET A 80 67.41 4.51 -23.97
N ALA A 81 66.35 5.08 -23.41
CA ALA A 81 65.15 5.44 -24.16
C ALA A 81 65.39 6.71 -25.01
N LYS A 82 65.01 6.67 -26.29
CA LYS A 82 65.23 7.75 -27.28
C LYS A 82 64.12 8.80 -27.28
N LYS A 83 62.92 8.39 -26.90
CA LYS A 83 61.73 9.23 -26.62
C LYS A 83 61.07 8.74 -25.34
N GLY A 84 60.01 9.40 -24.90
CA GLY A 84 59.06 8.78 -23.97
C GLY A 84 58.40 7.56 -24.60
N LEU A 85 58.30 6.49 -23.82
CA LEU A 85 57.45 5.35 -24.10
C LEU A 85 56.03 5.68 -23.66
N ASP A 86 55.07 5.04 -24.30
CA ASP A 86 53.64 5.34 -24.32
C ASP A 86 53.03 3.97 -24.66
N TYR A 87 52.30 3.38 -23.71
CA TYR A 87 51.97 1.95 -23.70
C TYR A 87 50.88 1.65 -24.73
N GLU A 88 49.95 2.58 -24.92
CA GLU A 88 48.75 2.45 -25.75
C GLU A 88 49.08 2.54 -27.25
N SER A 89 50.16 3.25 -27.63
CA SER A 89 50.66 3.24 -29.02
C SER A 89 51.57 2.05 -29.35
N LEU A 90 52.00 1.26 -28.36
CA LEU A 90 52.92 0.13 -28.57
C LEU A 90 52.19 -1.17 -28.91
N HIS A 91 52.68 -1.87 -29.93
CA HIS A 91 52.17 -3.18 -30.34
C HIS A 91 52.44 -4.32 -29.32
N SER A 92 53.30 -4.08 -28.32
CA SER A 92 53.67 -5.03 -27.27
C SER A 92 54.38 -4.32 -26.11
N ALA A 93 53.86 -4.47 -24.89
CA ALA A 93 54.50 -3.98 -23.67
C ALA A 93 55.91 -4.58 -23.43
N ALA A 94 56.15 -5.79 -23.92
CA ALA A 94 57.46 -6.44 -23.89
C ALA A 94 58.22 -6.19 -25.19
N LEU A 95 59.37 -5.51 -25.09
CA LEU A 95 60.21 -5.07 -26.21
C LEU A 95 61.61 -5.70 -26.10
N THR A 96 62.00 -6.55 -27.04
CA THR A 96 63.32 -7.21 -27.03
C THR A 96 64.35 -6.45 -27.87
N VAL A 97 65.32 -5.81 -27.21
CA VAL A 97 66.44 -5.09 -27.84
C VAL A 97 67.65 -6.01 -27.94
N TRP A 98 68.22 -6.18 -29.13
CA TRP A 98 69.41 -7.04 -29.31
C TRP A 98 70.68 -6.21 -29.46
N VAL A 99 71.60 -6.34 -28.50
CA VAL A 99 72.89 -5.61 -28.51
C VAL A 99 74.01 -6.56 -28.94
N GLN A 100 74.72 -6.17 -30.00
CA GLN A 100 75.93 -6.85 -30.45
C GLN A 100 77.17 -6.21 -29.83
N CYS A 101 77.97 -7.06 -29.21
CA CYS A 101 79.23 -6.75 -28.56
C CYS A 101 80.38 -7.27 -29.42
N SER A 102 81.27 -6.38 -29.84
CA SER A 102 82.35 -6.65 -30.79
C SER A 102 83.71 -6.20 -30.25
N LYS A 103 84.76 -6.97 -30.53
CA LYS A 103 86.15 -6.63 -30.19
C LYS A 103 87.06 -7.05 -31.34
N GLY A 104 88.06 -6.22 -31.66
CA GLY A 104 89.02 -6.52 -32.72
C GLY A 104 89.72 -7.87 -32.48
N GLY A 105 89.60 -8.78 -33.45
CA GLY A 105 90.14 -10.14 -33.37
C GLY A 105 89.24 -11.20 -32.71
N SER A 106 88.10 -10.82 -32.14
CA SER A 106 87.13 -11.74 -31.52
C SER A 106 85.85 -11.89 -32.34
N ARG A 107 85.21 -13.06 -32.26
CA ARG A 107 83.84 -13.26 -32.79
C ARG A 107 82.86 -12.41 -31.99
N SER A 108 81.99 -11.65 -32.67
CA SER A 108 80.94 -10.88 -32.00
C SER A 108 79.90 -11.78 -31.33
N VAL A 109 79.35 -11.28 -30.21
CA VAL A 109 78.29 -11.92 -29.43
C VAL A 109 77.09 -10.98 -29.41
N ASN A 110 75.89 -11.53 -29.56
CA ASN A 110 74.64 -10.79 -29.37
C ASN A 110 74.04 -11.23 -28.03
N GLU A 111 73.70 -10.26 -27.17
CA GLU A 111 72.91 -10.48 -25.96
C GLU A 111 71.58 -9.70 -26.10
N SER A 112 70.50 -10.23 -25.54
CA SER A 112 69.17 -9.63 -25.58
C SER A 112 68.85 -8.90 -24.27
N VAL A 113 68.30 -7.69 -24.37
CA VAL A 113 67.66 -6.96 -23.27
C VAL A 113 66.15 -7.08 -23.48
N GLU A 114 65.43 -7.57 -22.48
CA GLU A 114 63.97 -7.47 -22.43
C GLU A 114 63.63 -6.19 -21.68
N VAL A 115 62.94 -5.25 -22.35
CA VAL A 115 62.38 -4.05 -21.74
C VAL A 115 60.88 -4.29 -21.57
N LEU A 116 60.35 -4.04 -20.39
CA LEU A 116 58.93 -4.09 -20.08
C LEU A 116 58.47 -2.66 -19.84
N VAL A 117 57.54 -2.17 -20.67
CA VAL A 117 56.83 -0.93 -20.39
C VAL A 117 55.74 -1.23 -19.37
N GLU A 118 55.78 -0.54 -18.24
CA GLU A 118 54.71 -0.59 -17.24
C GLU A 118 53.69 0.49 -17.60
N ASN A 119 52.41 0.10 -17.73
CA ASN A 119 51.31 1.04 -17.93
C ASN A 119 51.11 1.89 -16.65
N GLU A 120 50.87 3.18 -16.83
CA GLU A 120 50.50 4.13 -15.79
C GLU A 120 49.16 4.78 -16.16
N ASN A 121 48.26 4.92 -15.20
CA ASN A 121 46.89 5.42 -15.44
C ASN A 121 46.90 6.92 -15.75
N ASP A 122 46.84 7.26 -17.05
CA ASP A 122 47.01 8.61 -17.63
C ASP A 122 45.82 9.05 -18.52
N ASN A 123 45.04 8.09 -19.03
CA ASN A 123 43.80 8.33 -19.78
C ASN A 123 42.56 8.26 -18.87
N PRO A 124 41.53 9.09 -19.11
CA PRO A 124 40.28 9.01 -18.36
C PRO A 124 39.31 7.95 -18.95
N PRO A 125 38.47 7.30 -18.12
CA PRO A 125 37.41 6.43 -18.59
C PRO A 125 36.35 7.24 -19.35
N ASN A 126 35.86 6.74 -20.49
CA ASN A 126 34.96 7.48 -21.38
C ASN A 126 33.65 6.72 -21.66
N PHE A 127 32.51 7.37 -21.44
CA PHE A 127 31.21 6.88 -21.92
C PHE A 127 31.03 7.21 -23.40
N ALA A 128 30.45 6.29 -24.18
CA ALA A 128 30.16 6.50 -25.60
C ALA A 128 29.16 7.64 -25.89
N GLN A 129 28.35 8.03 -24.90
CA GLN A 129 27.41 9.16 -24.94
C GLN A 129 27.36 9.85 -23.57
N SER A 130 27.15 11.17 -23.54
CA SER A 130 26.98 11.94 -22.29
C SER A 130 25.54 11.93 -21.75
N HIS A 131 24.58 11.57 -22.59
CA HIS A 131 23.17 11.39 -22.24
C HIS A 131 22.63 10.10 -22.89
N TYR A 132 21.99 9.26 -22.08
CA TYR A 132 21.31 8.05 -22.54
C TYR A 132 19.80 8.12 -22.24
N VAL A 133 19.00 7.46 -23.07
CA VAL A 133 17.57 7.24 -22.83
C VAL A 133 17.31 5.74 -22.69
N LEU A 134 16.73 5.34 -21.56
CA LEU A 134 16.24 3.99 -21.31
C LEU A 134 14.71 4.01 -21.17
N GLU A 135 14.07 2.88 -21.44
CA GLU A 135 12.62 2.71 -21.26
C GLU A 135 12.33 1.50 -20.38
N VAL A 136 11.35 1.61 -19.48
CA VAL A 136 10.98 0.55 -18.54
C VAL A 136 9.46 0.53 -18.35
N ASN A 137 8.84 -0.65 -18.36
CA ASN A 137 7.42 -0.77 -18.07
C ASN A 137 7.18 -0.62 -16.56
N GLU A 138 6.09 -0.02 -16.10
CA GLU A 138 5.87 0.12 -14.64
C GLU A 138 5.74 -1.25 -13.92
N LEU A 139 5.17 -2.26 -14.60
CA LEU A 139 5.06 -3.64 -14.10
C LEU A 139 6.40 -4.43 -14.11
N THR A 140 7.53 -3.77 -14.39
CA THR A 140 8.85 -4.42 -14.42
C THR A 140 9.28 -4.86 -13.02
N PRO A 141 9.57 -6.15 -12.78
CA PRO A 141 9.79 -6.68 -11.43
C PRO A 141 11.12 -6.22 -10.83
N VAL A 142 11.16 -6.09 -9.51
CA VAL A 142 12.36 -5.70 -8.74
C VAL A 142 13.50 -6.70 -8.98
N ASN A 143 14.73 -6.17 -9.13
CA ASN A 143 15.97 -6.82 -9.55
C ASN A 143 16.04 -7.27 -11.03
N SER A 144 15.09 -6.91 -11.88
CA SER A 144 15.25 -7.08 -13.33
C SER A 144 16.03 -5.93 -13.98
N SER A 145 16.62 -6.19 -15.15
CA SER A 145 17.54 -5.29 -15.86
C SER A 145 16.80 -4.26 -16.71
N VAL A 146 17.21 -2.99 -16.60
CA VAL A 146 16.69 -1.86 -17.39
C VAL A 146 17.64 -1.49 -18.53
N GLY A 147 18.95 -1.60 -18.31
CA GLY A 147 19.96 -1.33 -19.32
C GLY A 147 21.38 -1.63 -18.84
N LEU A 148 22.33 -1.55 -19.78
CA LEU A 148 23.77 -1.70 -19.57
C LEU A 148 24.43 -0.49 -20.23
N ILE A 149 25.22 0.28 -19.48
CA ILE A 149 25.81 1.56 -19.95
C ILE A 149 27.29 1.57 -19.61
N GLU A 150 28.07 0.95 -20.49
CA GLU A 150 29.51 0.77 -20.30
C GLU A 150 30.30 2.04 -20.67
N ALA A 151 31.40 2.23 -19.97
CA ALA A 151 32.46 3.16 -20.32
C ALA A 151 33.67 2.34 -20.81
N SER A 152 34.43 2.89 -21.74
CA SER A 152 35.70 2.35 -22.20
C SER A 152 36.85 3.17 -21.63
N ASP A 153 37.85 2.47 -21.13
CA ASP A 153 39.14 3.01 -20.70
C ASP A 153 40.21 2.26 -21.52
N VAL A 154 41.41 2.84 -21.67
CA VAL A 154 42.49 2.24 -22.46
C VAL A 154 43.55 1.60 -21.56
N ASP A 155 43.70 2.12 -20.35
CA ASP A 155 44.72 1.76 -19.38
C ASP A 155 44.18 0.68 -18.42
N SER A 156 42.95 0.93 -17.92
CA SER A 156 42.45 0.30 -16.69
C SER A 156 41.31 -0.71 -16.90
N GLU A 157 41.62 -2.00 -16.81
CA GLU A 157 40.66 -3.05 -16.41
C GLU A 157 40.92 -3.46 -14.94
N PRO A 158 40.07 -3.10 -13.95
CA PRO A 158 38.62 -2.96 -14.09
C PRO A 158 38.04 -1.60 -13.64
N LEU A 159 37.06 -1.08 -14.40
CA LEU A 159 36.31 0.12 -14.02
C LEU A 159 35.29 -0.11 -12.89
N PHE A 160 35.07 0.94 -12.10
CA PHE A 160 34.13 0.97 -10.97
C PHE A 160 33.03 2.02 -11.19
N TYR A 161 31.77 1.62 -11.02
CA TYR A 161 30.59 2.41 -11.37
C TYR A 161 29.72 2.74 -10.14
N ARG A 162 29.19 3.97 -10.10
CA ARG A 162 28.38 4.47 -8.98
C ARG A 162 27.22 5.34 -9.48
N LEU A 163 26.01 5.05 -9.01
CA LEU A 163 24.86 5.94 -9.17
C LEU A 163 24.83 7.01 -8.07
N GLU A 164 24.40 8.22 -8.41
CA GLU A 164 24.24 9.30 -7.44
C GLU A 164 23.10 9.00 -6.43
N PRO A 165 23.35 9.05 -5.10
CA PRO A 165 22.38 8.63 -4.09
C PRO A 165 21.02 9.35 -4.13
N ALA A 166 21.00 10.62 -4.57
CA ALA A 166 19.76 11.39 -4.73
C ALA A 166 18.80 10.79 -5.78
N THR A 167 19.33 9.96 -6.70
CA THR A 167 18.59 9.34 -7.81
C THR A 167 18.27 7.85 -7.59
N ASP A 168 18.97 7.20 -6.65
CA ASP A 168 18.89 5.76 -6.27
C ASP A 168 17.62 5.41 -5.44
N LYS A 169 16.46 6.03 -5.74
CA LYS A 169 15.17 5.63 -5.13
C LYS A 169 14.55 4.41 -5.82
N TYR A 170 14.65 4.35 -7.15
CA TYR A 170 13.94 3.37 -7.99
C TYR A 170 14.85 2.41 -8.76
N PHE A 171 16.12 2.78 -8.98
CA PHE A 171 17.09 1.96 -9.72
C PHE A 171 18.44 1.94 -9.01
N ARG A 172 19.09 0.78 -9.01
CA ARG A 172 20.44 0.56 -8.48
C ARG A 172 21.32 -0.13 -9.52
N LEU A 173 22.62 -0.23 -9.27
CA LEU A 173 23.49 -1.13 -10.03
C LEU A 173 23.39 -2.58 -9.52
N GLU A 174 23.68 -3.54 -10.39
CA GLU A 174 23.79 -4.96 -10.02
C GLU A 174 25.01 -5.21 -9.09
N ASN A 175 26.17 -4.68 -9.47
CA ASN A 175 27.43 -4.65 -8.71
C ASN A 175 28.28 -3.45 -9.16
N ILE A 176 29.28 -3.04 -8.36
CA ILE A 176 30.14 -1.87 -8.65
C ILE A 176 30.98 -2.05 -9.93
N ASN A 177 31.46 -3.25 -10.24
CA ASN A 177 32.20 -3.53 -11.49
C ASN A 177 31.29 -3.84 -12.71
N THR A 178 29.97 -3.67 -12.61
CA THR A 178 29.04 -4.00 -13.71
C THR A 178 28.01 -2.86 -13.89
N PRO A 179 28.07 -2.07 -14.98
CA PRO A 179 27.22 -0.90 -15.17
C PRO A 179 25.80 -1.26 -15.67
N LYS A 180 25.25 -2.33 -15.10
CA LYS A 180 23.94 -2.88 -15.38
C LYS A 180 22.95 -2.31 -14.37
N ILE A 181 22.02 -1.50 -14.85
CA ILE A 181 21.04 -0.80 -14.04
C ILE A 181 19.82 -1.70 -13.88
N ILE A 182 19.42 -1.93 -12.63
CA ILE A 182 18.33 -2.84 -12.26
C ILE A 182 17.31 -2.16 -11.34
N VAL A 183 16.05 -2.60 -11.43
CA VAL A 183 14.95 -2.04 -10.63
C VAL A 183 15.15 -2.32 -9.14
N LYS A 184 15.12 -1.28 -8.30
CA LYS A 184 15.31 -1.34 -6.84
C LYS A 184 13.99 -1.37 -6.07
N SER A 185 12.99 -0.63 -6.55
CA SER A 185 11.65 -0.54 -5.96
C SER A 185 10.59 -0.50 -7.06
N ILE A 186 9.34 -0.82 -6.71
CA ILE A 186 8.24 -0.95 -7.68
C ILE A 186 7.94 0.41 -8.30
N LEU A 187 7.75 0.43 -9.62
CA LEU A 187 7.43 1.61 -10.41
C LEU A 187 5.91 1.81 -10.48
N ASP A 188 5.48 3.07 -10.61
CA ASP A 188 4.08 3.47 -10.72
C ASP A 188 4.01 4.71 -11.62
N TYR A 189 3.41 4.55 -12.80
CA TYR A 189 3.39 5.60 -13.84
C TYR A 189 2.52 6.82 -13.46
N ASP A 190 1.57 6.70 -12.52
CA ASP A 190 0.85 7.90 -12.04
C ASP A 190 1.76 8.82 -11.23
N VAL A 191 2.73 8.21 -10.52
CA VAL A 191 3.58 8.84 -9.51
C VAL A 191 4.90 9.29 -10.12
N VAL A 192 5.52 8.49 -11.00
CA VAL A 192 6.76 8.85 -11.69
C VAL A 192 6.78 8.35 -13.14
N GLN A 193 6.80 9.29 -14.08
CA GLN A 193 6.81 9.01 -15.52
C GLN A 193 8.21 9.10 -16.15
N LYS A 194 9.11 9.88 -15.52
CA LYS A 194 10.46 10.14 -15.99
C LYS A 194 11.38 10.27 -14.79
N ILE A 195 12.51 9.56 -14.82
CA ILE A 195 13.54 9.57 -13.78
C ILE A 195 14.86 9.97 -14.44
N SER A 196 15.60 10.89 -13.82
CA SER A 196 16.98 11.17 -14.20
C SER A 196 17.91 10.47 -13.21
N LEU A 197 18.85 9.70 -13.71
CA LEU A 197 19.97 9.12 -12.97
C LEU A 197 21.26 9.80 -13.43
N VAL A 198 22.24 9.84 -12.53
CA VAL A 198 23.62 10.22 -12.84
C VAL A 198 24.51 9.02 -12.54
N LEU A 199 25.23 8.54 -13.55
CA LEU A 199 26.15 7.41 -13.47
C LEU A 199 27.58 7.93 -13.55
N HIS A 200 28.33 7.75 -12.47
CA HIS A 200 29.75 8.00 -12.41
C HIS A 200 30.50 6.70 -12.71
N VAL A 201 31.66 6.83 -13.37
CA VAL A 201 32.69 5.79 -13.47
C VAL A 201 34.01 6.35 -12.98
N GLN A 202 34.83 5.50 -12.37
CA GLN A 202 36.20 5.78 -11.94
C GLN A 202 37.09 4.57 -12.31
N ASP A 203 38.35 4.83 -12.67
CA ASP A 203 39.36 3.78 -12.90
C ASP A 203 39.77 3.07 -11.60
N THR A 204 39.95 3.85 -10.53
CA THR A 204 40.58 3.42 -9.29
C THR A 204 39.54 3.33 -8.17
N LEU A 205 39.44 2.17 -7.52
CA LEU A 205 38.59 2.01 -6.34
C LEU A 205 39.07 2.93 -5.21
N ASP A 206 38.16 3.79 -4.73
CA ASP A 206 38.41 4.81 -3.71
C ASP A 206 39.63 5.71 -4.00
N GLY A 207 39.88 6.02 -5.28
CA GLY A 207 41.04 6.81 -5.73
C GLY A 207 41.27 8.13 -4.97
N SER A 208 40.20 8.77 -4.48
CA SER A 208 40.27 9.98 -3.62
C SER A 208 40.94 9.78 -2.25
N ALA A 209 41.26 8.55 -1.87
CA ALA A 209 42.05 8.19 -0.69
C ALA A 209 43.45 7.65 -1.03
N SER A 210 43.88 7.74 -2.30
CA SER A 210 45.17 7.28 -2.79
C SER A 210 46.02 8.43 -3.32
N ASP A 211 47.34 8.35 -3.15
CA ASP A 211 48.31 9.31 -3.73
C ASP A 211 48.59 9.04 -5.23
N ARG A 212 47.72 8.30 -5.93
CA ARG A 212 47.84 7.97 -7.36
C ARG A 212 46.93 8.86 -8.21
N PRO A 213 47.28 9.14 -9.48
CA PRO A 213 46.32 9.70 -10.41
C PRO A 213 45.12 8.75 -10.54
N PHE A 214 43.92 9.32 -10.51
CA PHE A 214 42.67 8.63 -10.79
C PHE A 214 41.77 9.60 -11.55
N PHE A 215 41.04 9.10 -12.52
CA PHE A 215 40.12 9.85 -13.35
C PHE A 215 38.69 9.38 -13.12
N THR A 216 37.76 10.27 -13.46
CA THR A 216 36.33 10.00 -13.35
C THR A 216 35.58 10.57 -14.55
N SER A 217 34.49 9.93 -14.91
CA SER A 217 33.60 10.39 -15.98
C SER A 217 32.14 10.17 -15.60
N VAL A 218 31.25 10.91 -16.25
CA VAL A 218 29.85 11.04 -15.82
C VAL A 218 28.92 11.00 -17.03
N ALA A 219 27.97 10.07 -17.00
CA ALA A 219 26.86 10.01 -17.95
C ALA A 219 25.53 10.32 -17.25
N THR A 220 24.68 11.09 -17.93
CA THR A 220 23.30 11.34 -17.50
C THR A 220 22.35 10.35 -18.16
N ILE A 221 21.38 9.82 -17.44
CA ILE A 221 20.52 8.74 -17.94
C ILE A 221 19.07 9.10 -17.64
N THR A 222 18.28 9.27 -18.69
CA THR A 222 16.83 9.46 -18.61
C THR A 222 16.13 8.12 -18.74
N VAL A 223 15.56 7.63 -17.65
CA VAL A 223 14.67 6.46 -17.67
C VAL A 223 13.23 6.95 -17.84
N GLN A 224 12.59 6.54 -18.93
CA GLN A 224 11.16 6.77 -19.18
C GLN A 224 10.36 5.58 -18.69
N VAL A 225 9.39 5.81 -17.79
CA VAL A 225 8.45 4.78 -17.35
C VAL A 225 7.32 4.73 -18.36
N ARG A 226 7.00 3.55 -18.88
CA ARG A 226 5.88 3.30 -19.77
C ARG A 226 4.65 2.84 -18.97
N ASP A 227 3.54 3.54 -19.21
CA ASP A 227 2.18 3.22 -18.77
C ASP A 227 1.78 1.82 -19.31
N VAL A 228 1.23 0.95 -18.46
CA VAL A 228 0.77 -0.38 -18.86
C VAL A 228 -0.62 -0.63 -18.32
N ASP A 229 -1.51 -1.15 -19.17
CA ASP A 229 -2.90 -1.56 -18.89
C ASP A 229 -3.01 -2.47 -17.65
N ASN A 230 -3.12 -1.86 -16.46
CA ASN A 230 -2.97 -2.57 -15.18
C ASN A 230 -4.14 -2.36 -14.22
N ARG A 231 -5.13 -1.53 -14.58
CA ARG A 231 -6.28 -1.23 -13.72
C ARG A 231 -7.59 -1.64 -14.39
N PRO A 232 -8.43 -2.44 -13.72
CA PRO A 232 -9.74 -2.77 -14.26
C PRO A 232 -10.65 -1.53 -14.28
N PRO A 233 -11.72 -1.52 -15.11
CA PRO A 233 -12.74 -0.49 -15.08
C PRO A 233 -13.32 -0.25 -13.68
N TRP A 234 -13.54 1.00 -13.29
CA TRP A 234 -14.13 1.39 -12.00
C TRP A 234 -15.50 2.07 -12.19
N PHE A 235 -16.54 1.48 -11.61
CA PHE A 235 -17.87 2.06 -11.51
C PHE A 235 -17.86 3.41 -10.77
N GLN A 236 -18.58 4.41 -11.28
CA GLN A 236 -18.61 5.79 -10.77
C GLN A 236 -20.00 6.18 -10.25
N PRO A 237 -20.09 6.89 -9.11
CA PRO A 237 -19.01 7.28 -8.22
C PRO A 237 -18.45 6.10 -7.41
N CYS A 238 -17.18 6.21 -7.02
CA CYS A 238 -16.50 5.27 -6.13
C CYS A 238 -15.55 5.98 -5.17
N LEU A 239 -15.30 5.35 -4.03
CA LEU A 239 -14.32 5.79 -3.05
C LEU A 239 -12.95 5.21 -3.42
N ARG A 240 -12.00 6.08 -3.78
CA ARG A 240 -10.61 5.68 -4.04
C ARG A 240 -9.93 5.26 -2.74
N THR A 241 -9.15 4.18 -2.77
CA THR A 241 -8.40 3.66 -1.63
C THR A 241 -7.19 2.90 -2.15
N SER A 242 -6.01 3.15 -1.56
CA SER A 242 -4.81 2.35 -1.82
C SER A 242 -4.69 1.21 -0.81
N SER A 243 -4.14 0.08 -1.25
CA SER A 243 -3.82 -1.07 -0.39
C SER A 243 -2.48 -1.64 -0.82
N GLY A 244 -1.41 -1.19 -0.15
CA GLY A 244 -0.04 -1.35 -0.65
C GLY A 244 0.13 -0.59 -1.97
N ILE A 245 0.60 -1.30 -3.00
CA ILE A 245 0.77 -0.75 -4.36
C ILE A 245 -0.58 -0.64 -5.10
N ALA A 246 -1.56 -1.48 -4.78
CA ALA A 246 -2.82 -1.52 -5.52
C ALA A 246 -3.67 -0.28 -5.26
N LYS A 247 -4.13 0.39 -6.32
CA LYS A 247 -5.13 1.45 -6.29
C LYS A 247 -6.49 0.84 -6.61
N LEU A 248 -7.42 0.93 -5.66
CA LEU A 248 -8.78 0.45 -5.81
C LEU A 248 -9.75 1.64 -5.82
N CYS A 249 -10.89 1.46 -6.47
CA CYS A 249 -12.02 2.38 -6.34
C CYS A 249 -13.29 1.58 -6.06
N VAL A 250 -13.79 1.66 -4.83
CA VAL A 250 -14.93 0.87 -4.36
C VAL A 250 -16.21 1.65 -4.57
N SER A 251 -17.09 1.17 -5.44
CA SER A 251 -18.44 1.73 -5.59
C SER A 251 -19.34 1.27 -4.45
N THR A 252 -20.25 2.12 -4.00
CA THR A 252 -21.26 1.81 -2.97
C THR A 252 -22.42 0.96 -3.50
N GLY A 253 -22.39 0.59 -4.79
CA GLY A 253 -23.54 0.07 -5.50
C GLY A 253 -24.51 1.19 -5.92
N TYR A 254 -25.50 0.78 -6.72
CA TYR A 254 -26.52 1.63 -7.32
C TYR A 254 -27.90 1.20 -6.80
N ARG A 255 -28.84 2.13 -6.66
CA ARG A 255 -30.24 1.82 -6.32
C ARG A 255 -31.17 2.33 -7.40
N GLY A 256 -32.20 1.56 -7.71
CA GLY A 256 -33.31 1.98 -8.57
C GLY A 256 -34.64 1.68 -7.90
N LYS A 257 -35.71 2.22 -8.45
CA LYS A 257 -37.09 1.95 -8.03
C LYS A 257 -37.89 1.53 -9.25
N VAL A 258 -38.77 0.54 -9.10
CA VAL A 258 -39.68 0.10 -10.17
C VAL A 258 -41.04 -0.26 -9.58
N ASN A 259 -42.09 -0.10 -10.38
CA ASN A 259 -43.45 -0.43 -9.98
C ASN A 259 -43.80 -1.92 -10.21
N LEU A 260 -44.41 -2.56 -9.21
CA LEU A 260 -44.91 -3.93 -9.30
C LEU A 260 -46.02 -4.06 -10.37
N THR A 261 -45.99 -5.13 -11.16
CA THR A 261 -46.91 -5.45 -12.28
C THR A 261 -46.96 -4.46 -13.44
N GLU A 262 -46.21 -3.35 -13.36
CA GLU A 262 -46.05 -2.39 -14.44
C GLU A 262 -44.66 -2.58 -15.09
N LYS A 263 -44.54 -2.22 -16.37
CA LYS A 263 -43.28 -2.22 -17.10
C LYS A 263 -42.96 -0.77 -17.47
N GLU A 264 -41.85 -0.26 -16.96
CA GLU A 264 -41.38 1.08 -17.29
C GLU A 264 -40.62 1.04 -18.62
N ASP A 265 -40.98 1.95 -19.54
CA ASP A 265 -40.40 2.01 -20.89
C ASP A 265 -39.21 2.98 -20.93
N GLY A 266 -38.07 2.48 -21.41
CA GLY A 266 -36.82 3.23 -21.52
C GLY A 266 -35.76 2.83 -20.45
N PRO A 267 -34.70 3.64 -20.29
CA PRO A 267 -33.68 3.41 -19.26
C PRO A 267 -34.20 3.80 -17.87
N LEU A 268 -33.96 2.94 -16.89
CA LEU A 268 -34.34 3.15 -15.49
C LEU A 268 -33.42 4.17 -14.82
N VAL A 269 -34.01 5.03 -13.99
CA VAL A 269 -33.26 6.01 -13.19
C VAL A 269 -32.60 5.32 -12.01
N LEU A 270 -31.33 5.63 -11.77
CA LEU A 270 -30.54 5.10 -10.67
C LEU A 270 -30.03 6.22 -9.74
N GLU A 271 -29.88 5.89 -8.45
CA GLU A 271 -29.29 6.71 -7.40
C GLU A 271 -28.06 5.97 -6.81
N PRO A 272 -26.81 6.47 -7.00
CA PRO A 272 -26.41 7.46 -8.01
C PRO A 272 -26.69 6.96 -9.44
N GLY A 273 -26.64 7.83 -10.45
CA GLY A 273 -26.90 7.43 -11.83
C GLY A 273 -26.33 8.40 -12.88
N PRO A 274 -26.22 7.99 -14.15
CA PRO A 274 -26.53 6.65 -14.68
C PRO A 274 -25.53 5.57 -14.21
N LEU A 275 -25.79 4.30 -14.53
CA LEU A 275 -24.78 3.25 -14.37
C LEU A 275 -23.62 3.54 -15.32
N PHE A 276 -22.43 3.75 -14.78
CA PHE A 276 -21.25 4.07 -15.58
C PHE A 276 -19.99 3.55 -14.91
N ALA A 277 -19.12 2.90 -15.69
CA ALA A 277 -17.74 2.61 -15.32
C ALA A 277 -16.79 3.33 -16.29
N ARG A 278 -15.63 3.73 -15.77
CA ARG A 278 -14.52 4.29 -16.54
C ARG A 278 -13.29 3.44 -16.30
N ASP A 279 -12.40 3.36 -17.27
CA ASP A 279 -11.05 2.85 -17.12
C ASP A 279 -10.35 3.43 -15.87
N GLY A 280 -9.61 2.59 -15.15
CA GLY A 280 -8.90 2.96 -13.93
C GLY A 280 -7.55 3.65 -14.20
N ASP A 281 -7.01 3.46 -15.41
CA ASP A 281 -5.77 4.09 -15.84
C ASP A 281 -5.95 5.58 -16.15
N LYS A 282 -4.86 6.34 -15.99
CA LYS A 282 -4.88 7.81 -15.92
C LYS A 282 -4.80 8.46 -17.29
N ASN A 283 -3.90 7.96 -18.14
CA ASN A 283 -3.66 8.45 -19.49
C ASN A 283 -4.26 7.53 -20.57
N ARG A 284 -4.81 6.37 -20.19
CA ARG A 284 -5.53 5.42 -21.04
C ARG A 284 -7.04 5.48 -20.79
N SER A 285 -7.83 5.02 -21.76
CA SER A 285 -9.28 4.90 -21.65
C SER A 285 -9.83 3.89 -22.66
N GLU A 286 -9.81 2.61 -22.29
CA GLU A 286 -10.40 1.52 -23.07
C GLU A 286 -11.94 1.62 -23.20
N GLN A 287 -12.48 1.01 -24.26
CA GLN A 287 -13.93 0.81 -24.38
C GLN A 287 -14.38 -0.27 -23.39
N ILE A 288 -15.50 -0.02 -22.71
CA ILE A 288 -16.06 -0.91 -21.68
C ILE A 288 -17.35 -1.56 -22.20
N SER A 289 -17.50 -2.85 -21.87
CA SER A 289 -18.69 -3.66 -22.13
C SER A 289 -19.40 -3.99 -20.82
N TYR A 290 -20.72 -3.84 -20.78
CA TYR A 290 -21.56 -4.06 -19.60
C TYR A 290 -22.42 -5.32 -19.71
N ARG A 291 -22.55 -6.08 -18.61
CA ARG A 291 -23.36 -7.31 -18.60
C ARG A 291 -23.93 -7.65 -17.22
N ILE A 292 -25.21 -8.02 -17.16
CA ILE A 292 -25.80 -8.61 -15.95
C ILE A 292 -25.33 -10.07 -15.81
N LEU A 293 -24.78 -10.43 -14.66
CA LEU A 293 -24.30 -11.78 -14.33
C LEU A 293 -25.32 -12.61 -13.53
N ARG A 294 -25.97 -12.00 -12.53
CA ARG A 294 -26.86 -12.65 -11.55
C ARG A 294 -27.95 -11.70 -11.06
N GLY A 295 -28.98 -12.23 -10.40
CA GLY A 295 -30.09 -11.48 -9.81
C GLY A 295 -31.26 -11.19 -10.76
N ASN A 296 -31.08 -11.37 -12.07
CA ASN A 296 -32.10 -11.14 -13.08
C ASN A 296 -32.98 -12.38 -13.30
N GLU A 297 -33.61 -12.87 -12.24
CA GLU A 297 -34.53 -14.01 -12.35
C GLU A 297 -35.72 -13.65 -13.28
N GLY A 298 -36.19 -14.64 -14.06
CA GLY A 298 -37.22 -14.43 -15.07
C GLY A 298 -36.80 -13.60 -16.30
N ASN A 299 -35.59 -13.02 -16.36
CA ASN A 299 -35.19 -12.00 -17.33
C ASN A 299 -36.14 -10.79 -17.32
N ILE A 300 -36.29 -10.16 -16.15
CA ILE A 300 -37.10 -8.95 -15.94
C ILE A 300 -36.40 -7.71 -16.50
N PHE A 301 -35.08 -7.64 -16.33
CA PHE A 301 -34.23 -6.51 -16.75
C PHE A 301 -33.38 -6.86 -17.98
N GLN A 302 -32.98 -5.85 -18.74
CA GLN A 302 -31.96 -5.93 -19.78
C GLN A 302 -30.97 -4.77 -19.58
N ILE A 303 -29.70 -5.01 -19.90
CA ILE A 303 -28.66 -3.97 -19.95
C ILE A 303 -28.17 -3.78 -21.38
N ASP A 304 -27.88 -2.54 -21.75
CA ASP A 304 -27.20 -2.18 -22.99
C ASP A 304 -25.67 -2.35 -22.85
N GLU A 305 -25.04 -3.05 -23.81
CA GLU A 305 -23.63 -3.48 -23.66
C GLU A 305 -22.64 -2.31 -23.77
N GLU A 306 -22.97 -1.21 -24.47
CA GLU A 306 -22.07 -0.07 -24.67
C GLU A 306 -22.32 1.07 -23.67
N THR A 307 -23.58 1.39 -23.39
CA THR A 307 -23.97 2.54 -22.55
C THR A 307 -24.20 2.19 -21.08
N GLY A 308 -24.33 0.89 -20.74
CA GLY A 308 -24.62 0.45 -19.38
C GLY A 308 -26.06 0.72 -18.91
N ASN A 309 -26.91 1.31 -19.76
CA ASN A 309 -28.31 1.60 -19.43
C ASN A 309 -29.08 0.31 -19.13
N ILE A 310 -29.73 0.25 -17.96
CA ILE A 310 -30.61 -0.85 -17.57
C ILE A 310 -32.07 -0.46 -17.88
N SER A 311 -32.83 -1.36 -18.48
CA SER A 311 -34.24 -1.19 -18.85
C SER A 311 -35.07 -2.41 -18.44
N MET A 312 -36.39 -2.28 -18.36
CA MET A 312 -37.29 -3.41 -18.10
C MET A 312 -37.63 -4.14 -19.41
N ALA A 313 -37.27 -5.42 -19.48
CA ALA A 313 -37.75 -6.33 -20.52
C ALA A 313 -39.17 -6.87 -20.19
N LYS A 314 -39.51 -6.98 -18.90
CA LYS A 314 -40.82 -7.40 -18.38
C LYS A 314 -41.18 -6.59 -17.13
N ALA A 315 -42.45 -6.60 -16.76
CA ALA A 315 -42.90 -6.11 -15.45
C ALA A 315 -42.35 -6.98 -14.30
N ALA A 316 -42.16 -6.38 -13.13
CA ALA A 316 -41.79 -7.11 -11.92
C ALA A 316 -43.00 -7.83 -11.30
N ASP A 317 -42.81 -9.08 -10.86
CA ASP A 317 -43.86 -9.97 -10.35
C ASP A 317 -43.82 -10.16 -8.81
N ILE A 318 -42.64 -10.07 -8.21
CA ILE A 318 -42.39 -10.21 -6.77
C ILE A 318 -42.13 -8.84 -6.12
N VAL A 319 -42.72 -8.58 -4.95
CA VAL A 319 -42.46 -7.38 -4.12
C VAL A 319 -41.18 -7.58 -3.30
N GLY A 320 -40.26 -6.63 -3.36
CA GLY A 320 -39.01 -6.63 -2.58
C GLY A 320 -37.81 -6.07 -3.36
N PRO A 321 -36.61 -6.06 -2.77
CA PRO A 321 -35.40 -5.64 -3.45
C PRO A 321 -34.85 -6.73 -4.38
N ILE A 322 -34.78 -6.46 -5.69
CA ILE A 322 -34.11 -7.31 -6.68
C ILE A 322 -32.66 -6.83 -6.82
N THR A 323 -31.69 -7.66 -6.43
CA THR A 323 -30.26 -7.32 -6.40
C THR A 323 -29.50 -7.87 -7.61
N LEU A 324 -29.38 -7.06 -8.66
CA LEU A 324 -28.59 -7.42 -9.84
C LEU A 324 -27.08 -7.35 -9.54
N THR A 325 -26.34 -8.34 -10.04
CA THR A 325 -24.87 -8.31 -10.08
C THR A 325 -24.45 -7.94 -11.51
N VAL A 326 -23.79 -6.79 -11.69
CA VAL A 326 -23.44 -6.25 -13.01
C VAL A 326 -21.91 -6.19 -13.17
N LEU A 327 -21.43 -6.75 -14.28
CA LEU A 327 -20.04 -6.71 -14.75
C LEU A 327 -19.81 -5.50 -15.65
N ALA A 328 -18.65 -4.87 -15.50
CA ALA A 328 -18.03 -4.02 -16.52
C ALA A 328 -16.64 -4.58 -16.85
N SER A 329 -16.35 -4.83 -18.13
CA SER A 329 -15.08 -5.36 -18.61
C SER A 329 -14.56 -4.58 -19.82
N GLN A 330 -13.24 -4.36 -19.92
CA GLN A 330 -12.66 -3.80 -21.14
C GLN A 330 -12.99 -4.71 -22.35
N VAL A 331 -13.24 -4.11 -23.52
CA VAL A 331 -13.54 -4.84 -24.76
C VAL A 331 -12.30 -5.53 -25.32
N THR A 332 -11.13 -4.88 -25.18
CA THR A 332 -9.82 -5.33 -25.64
C THR A 332 -9.21 -6.41 -24.73
N ASN A 333 -9.35 -6.28 -23.42
CA ASN A 333 -8.84 -7.24 -22.43
C ASN A 333 -9.93 -7.61 -21.40
N ARG A 334 -10.62 -8.73 -21.63
CA ARG A 334 -11.73 -9.17 -20.76
C ARG A 334 -11.31 -9.68 -19.38
N ASP A 335 -10.02 -9.87 -19.12
CA ASP A 335 -9.51 -10.17 -17.76
C ASP A 335 -9.45 -8.90 -16.88
N GLN A 336 -9.46 -7.70 -17.48
CA GLN A 336 -9.65 -6.43 -16.78
C GLN A 336 -11.14 -6.13 -16.61
N PHE A 337 -11.69 -6.49 -15.45
CA PHE A 337 -13.11 -6.30 -15.13
C PHE A 337 -13.35 -5.87 -13.68
N SER A 338 -14.51 -5.27 -13.44
CA SER A 338 -15.06 -5.09 -12.09
C SER A 338 -16.55 -5.43 -12.04
N VAL A 339 -17.06 -5.58 -10.83
CA VAL A 339 -18.45 -5.96 -10.56
C VAL A 339 -19.05 -4.98 -9.55
N THR A 340 -20.29 -4.56 -9.79
CA THR A 340 -21.10 -3.79 -8.84
C THR A 340 -22.45 -4.44 -8.59
N GLN A 341 -23.15 -3.97 -7.56
CA GLN A 341 -24.52 -4.35 -7.25
C GLN A 341 -25.48 -3.21 -7.64
N VAL A 342 -26.58 -3.56 -8.28
CA VAL A 342 -27.69 -2.65 -8.60
C VAL A 342 -28.95 -3.21 -7.95
N THR A 343 -29.48 -2.51 -6.96
CA THR A 343 -30.67 -2.93 -6.19
C THR A 343 -31.90 -2.19 -6.67
N PHE A 344 -32.85 -2.90 -7.27
CA PHE A 344 -34.16 -2.35 -7.61
C PHE A 344 -35.15 -2.64 -6.50
N ASP A 345 -35.58 -1.60 -5.78
CA ASP A 345 -36.66 -1.70 -4.81
C ASP A 345 -38.00 -1.78 -5.58
N VAL A 346 -38.63 -2.96 -5.62
CA VAL A 346 -39.92 -3.17 -6.29
C VAL A 346 -41.05 -2.71 -5.36
N MET A 347 -41.63 -1.55 -5.68
CA MET A 347 -42.64 -0.88 -4.87
C MET A 347 -44.04 -1.16 -5.39
N LYS A 348 -45.06 -1.02 -4.55
CA LYS A 348 -46.46 -1.02 -5.02
C LYS A 348 -46.81 0.39 -5.50
N LYS A 349 -47.54 0.49 -6.61
CA LYS A 349 -48.11 1.76 -7.05
C LYS A 349 -49.21 2.20 -6.09
N SER A 350 -49.07 3.37 -5.46
CA SER A 350 -50.16 3.97 -4.67
C SER A 350 -51.26 4.48 -5.61
N ARG A 351 -52.40 4.87 -5.04
CA ARG A 351 -53.38 5.73 -5.73
C ARG A 351 -53.44 7.12 -5.14
N ASN A 352 -53.01 7.28 -3.89
CA ASN A 352 -53.02 8.55 -3.18
C ASN A 352 -51.68 8.76 -2.43
N PRO A 353 -50.88 9.79 -2.76
CA PRO A 353 -49.63 10.06 -2.04
C PRO A 353 -49.87 10.60 -0.62
N PRO A 354 -49.00 10.31 0.36
CA PRO A 354 -49.16 10.77 1.73
C PRO A 354 -49.07 12.30 1.83
N ARG A 355 -50.14 12.94 2.32
CA ARG A 355 -50.30 14.40 2.42
C ARG A 355 -50.21 14.90 3.86
N PHE A 356 -49.44 15.95 4.10
CA PHE A 356 -49.40 16.63 5.41
C PHE A 356 -50.76 17.22 5.81
N GLU A 357 -51.07 17.24 7.11
CA GLU A 357 -52.29 17.89 7.64
C GLU A 357 -52.34 19.41 7.39
N LYS A 358 -51.21 20.03 7.02
CA LYS A 358 -51.11 21.42 6.56
C LYS A 358 -50.01 21.57 5.50
N GLU A 359 -50.20 22.46 4.54
CA GLU A 359 -49.15 22.84 3.57
C GLU A 359 -48.03 23.68 4.20
N ARG A 360 -48.35 24.42 5.28
CA ARG A 360 -47.42 25.28 6.00
C ARG A 360 -47.57 25.09 7.51
N TYR A 361 -46.43 25.02 8.18
CA TYR A 361 -46.29 24.93 9.61
C TYR A 361 -45.37 26.04 10.13
N GLU A 362 -45.54 26.40 11.40
CA GLU A 362 -44.66 27.30 12.13
C GLU A 362 -44.18 26.61 13.41
N GLY A 363 -42.96 26.92 13.84
CA GLY A 363 -42.35 26.41 15.07
C GLY A 363 -41.36 27.39 15.66
N PHE A 364 -40.96 27.14 16.90
CA PHE A 364 -40.15 28.06 17.71
C PHE A 364 -39.00 27.33 18.40
N ILE A 365 -37.86 27.98 18.57
CA ILE A 365 -36.71 27.43 19.30
C ILE A 365 -35.96 28.56 20.01
N TYR A 366 -35.34 28.31 21.16
CA TYR A 366 -34.57 29.35 21.87
C TYR A 366 -33.12 29.43 21.36
N SER A 367 -32.52 30.62 21.35
CA SER A 367 -31.15 30.84 20.84
C SER A 367 -30.05 30.14 21.65
N ASN A 368 -30.34 29.70 22.88
CA ASN A 368 -29.47 28.91 23.75
C ASN A 368 -29.74 27.40 23.66
N SER A 369 -30.56 26.94 22.70
CA SER A 369 -30.88 25.51 22.57
C SER A 369 -29.68 24.71 22.06
N VAL A 370 -29.33 23.65 22.79
CA VAL A 370 -28.31 22.67 22.40
C VAL A 370 -28.79 21.77 21.27
N PRO A 371 -27.89 21.04 20.56
CA PRO A 371 -28.29 19.92 19.72
C PRO A 371 -29.17 18.91 20.48
N GLU A 372 -30.00 18.17 19.75
CA GLU A 372 -31.06 17.28 20.24
C GLU A 372 -32.25 17.97 20.94
N SER A 373 -32.26 19.30 21.05
CA SER A 373 -33.46 20.06 21.43
C SER A 373 -34.60 19.89 20.42
N MET A 374 -35.82 19.65 20.91
CA MET A 374 -37.01 19.62 20.07
C MET A 374 -37.47 21.05 19.74
N ILE A 375 -37.90 21.27 18.50
CA ILE A 375 -38.61 22.50 18.12
C ILE A 375 -39.93 22.56 18.91
N LEU A 376 -40.31 23.73 19.40
CA LEU A 376 -41.57 23.97 20.13
C LEU A 376 -42.69 24.40 19.18
N ARG A 377 -43.92 24.03 19.52
CA ARG A 377 -45.11 24.36 18.71
C ARG A 377 -45.55 25.82 18.86
N ASP A 378 -45.50 26.35 20.08
CA ASP A 378 -46.07 27.65 20.45
C ASP A 378 -45.11 28.35 21.45
N ARG A 379 -44.84 29.66 21.27
CA ARG A 379 -43.85 30.45 22.05
C ARG A 379 -44.00 30.40 23.58
N SER A 380 -45.20 30.08 24.06
CA SER A 380 -45.59 30.07 25.48
C SER A 380 -45.69 28.67 26.08
N THR A 381 -45.46 27.61 25.31
CA THR A 381 -45.60 26.23 25.80
C THR A 381 -44.39 25.38 25.44
N ASN A 382 -43.86 24.64 26.42
CA ASN A 382 -42.80 23.66 26.20
C ASN A 382 -43.35 22.36 25.55
N ARG A 383 -44.27 22.49 24.60
CA ARG A 383 -44.85 21.37 23.84
C ARG A 383 -44.04 21.17 22.55
N PRO A 384 -43.46 19.99 22.31
CA PRO A 384 -42.70 19.74 21.11
C PRO A 384 -43.60 19.78 19.87
N PHE A 385 -43.06 20.31 18.80
CA PHE A 385 -43.66 20.36 17.48
C PHE A 385 -43.60 18.98 16.83
N ARG A 386 -44.77 18.48 16.42
CA ARG A 386 -44.96 17.18 15.76
C ARG A 386 -45.72 17.38 14.46
N VAL A 387 -45.17 16.92 13.34
CA VAL A 387 -45.90 16.82 12.07
C VAL A 387 -46.64 15.49 11.94
N ARG A 388 -47.64 15.49 11.07
CA ARG A 388 -48.42 14.33 10.67
C ARG A 388 -48.77 14.45 9.19
N ALA A 389 -48.60 13.35 8.47
CA ALA A 389 -49.22 13.11 7.19
C ALA A 389 -50.39 12.14 7.33
N ARG A 390 -51.26 12.17 6.34
CA ARG A 390 -52.41 11.31 6.15
C ARG A 390 -52.34 10.67 4.78
N ASP A 391 -52.97 9.52 4.65
CA ASP A 391 -52.96 8.70 3.45
C ASP A 391 -54.39 8.21 3.21
N GLU A 392 -54.93 8.47 2.01
CA GLU A 392 -56.33 8.17 1.68
C GLU A 392 -56.53 6.73 1.20
N ASP A 393 -55.47 5.98 0.89
CA ASP A 393 -55.56 4.54 0.60
C ASP A 393 -55.75 3.69 1.88
N PHE A 394 -55.61 4.30 3.06
CA PHE A 394 -55.83 3.68 4.37
C PHE A 394 -57.13 4.17 5.00
N ALA A 395 -58.04 3.24 5.37
CA ALA A 395 -59.35 3.57 5.94
C ALA A 395 -59.32 4.35 7.27
N THR A 396 -58.17 4.39 7.97
CA THR A 396 -57.91 5.20 9.16
C THR A 396 -57.40 6.62 8.85
N GLY A 397 -57.07 6.90 7.58
CA GLY A 397 -56.33 8.08 7.16
C GLY A 397 -54.86 8.09 7.59
N ALA A 398 -54.32 6.97 8.10
CA ALA A 398 -53.00 6.90 8.71
C ALA A 398 -52.23 5.64 8.27
N ASN A 399 -51.28 5.83 7.36
CA ASN A 399 -50.33 4.82 6.89
C ASN A 399 -49.17 4.68 7.90
N PRO A 400 -48.89 3.48 8.45
CA PRO A 400 -47.85 3.26 9.45
C PRO A 400 -46.42 3.27 8.86
N ASP A 401 -46.27 3.08 7.55
CA ASP A 401 -44.99 2.99 6.85
C ASP A 401 -44.47 4.35 6.36
N VAL A 402 -45.20 5.44 6.65
CA VAL A 402 -44.78 6.82 6.33
C VAL A 402 -43.63 7.28 7.23
N LYS A 403 -42.50 7.60 6.61
CA LYS A 403 -41.30 8.17 7.23
C LYS A 403 -41.22 9.67 6.94
N TYR A 404 -40.81 10.44 7.95
CA TYR A 404 -40.65 11.89 7.84
C TYR A 404 -39.18 12.26 7.65
N GLU A 405 -38.93 13.15 6.71
CA GLU A 405 -37.59 13.61 6.31
C GLU A 405 -37.57 15.14 6.18
N VAL A 406 -36.37 15.74 6.20
CA VAL A 406 -36.17 17.15 5.82
C VAL A 406 -35.39 17.22 4.52
N GLN A 407 -35.92 17.92 3.53
CA GLN A 407 -35.18 18.29 2.33
C GLN A 407 -34.36 19.55 2.58
N TYR A 408 -33.12 19.56 2.09
CA TYR A 408 -32.24 20.74 2.02
C TYR A 408 -31.88 21.41 3.37
N SER A 409 -31.87 20.69 4.50
CA SER A 409 -31.47 21.24 5.81
C SER A 409 -30.29 20.50 6.46
N SER A 410 -29.32 21.27 6.96
CA SER A 410 -28.21 20.80 7.81
C SER A 410 -28.45 21.00 9.31
N TYR A 411 -29.50 21.75 9.67
CA TYR A 411 -29.78 22.21 11.04
C TYR A 411 -30.67 21.27 11.84
N VAL A 412 -31.49 20.45 11.18
CA VAL A 412 -32.65 19.75 11.77
C VAL A 412 -32.75 18.31 11.25
N ASN A 413 -33.32 17.43 12.07
CA ASN A 413 -33.74 16.08 11.70
C ASN A 413 -35.21 15.85 12.13
N VAL A 414 -35.88 14.81 11.62
CA VAL A 414 -37.20 14.37 12.10
C VAL A 414 -37.10 12.95 12.66
N THR A 415 -37.87 12.64 13.70
CA THR A 415 -38.03 11.26 14.20
C THR A 415 -39.11 10.52 13.42
N LEU A 416 -39.17 9.18 13.57
CA LEU A 416 -40.23 8.34 12.97
C LEU A 416 -41.63 8.78 13.41
N ASP A 417 -41.79 9.26 14.65
CA ASP A 417 -43.05 9.85 15.15
C ASP A 417 -43.44 11.17 14.47
N GLY A 418 -42.54 11.83 13.75
CA GLY A 418 -42.74 13.17 13.20
C GLY A 418 -42.35 14.31 14.14
N PHE A 419 -41.58 14.06 15.22
CA PHE A 419 -41.04 15.15 16.06
C PHE A 419 -39.81 15.77 15.39
N VAL A 420 -39.73 17.11 15.39
CA VAL A 420 -38.67 17.85 14.69
C VAL A 420 -37.60 18.30 15.70
N VAL A 421 -36.34 17.90 15.45
CA VAL A 421 -35.24 17.92 16.42
C VAL A 421 -34.02 18.65 15.85
N LEU A 422 -33.34 19.44 16.66
CA LEU A 422 -32.17 20.21 16.24
C LEU A 422 -30.90 19.34 16.12
N LYS A 423 -30.22 19.41 14.98
CA LYS A 423 -28.95 18.72 14.69
C LYS A 423 -27.72 19.59 14.94
N ARG A 424 -27.84 20.92 14.80
CA ARG A 424 -26.74 21.89 14.99
C ARG A 424 -27.27 23.21 15.56
N VAL A 425 -26.50 23.86 16.44
CA VAL A 425 -26.85 25.17 17.02
C VAL A 425 -27.09 26.21 15.93
N VAL A 426 -28.22 26.93 16.03
CA VAL A 426 -28.65 27.95 15.05
C VAL A 426 -28.13 29.32 15.47
N LYS A 427 -27.64 30.09 14.49
CA LYS A 427 -27.13 31.47 14.69
C LYS A 427 -27.95 32.55 13.96
N THR A 428 -29.01 32.17 13.24
CA THR A 428 -29.92 33.07 12.53
C THR A 428 -31.17 33.37 13.36
N GLU A 429 -31.87 34.46 13.06
CA GLU A 429 -33.12 34.84 13.74
C GLU A 429 -34.32 33.95 13.34
N SER A 430 -34.26 33.35 12.15
CA SER A 430 -35.20 32.34 11.69
C SER A 430 -34.55 31.45 10.62
N PHE A 431 -35.21 30.36 10.26
CA PHE A 431 -34.90 29.55 9.09
C PHE A 431 -36.14 28.82 8.58
N ALA A 432 -36.22 28.58 7.27
CA ALA A 432 -37.29 27.81 6.64
C ALA A 432 -36.73 26.51 6.05
N LEU A 433 -37.55 25.45 6.05
CA LEU A 433 -37.18 24.13 5.55
C LEU A 433 -38.40 23.41 4.96
N GLN A 434 -38.16 22.49 4.03
CA GLN A 434 -39.20 21.67 3.41
C GLN A 434 -39.20 20.28 4.05
N LEU A 435 -40.32 19.91 4.66
CA LEU A 435 -40.58 18.58 5.19
C LEU A 435 -41.09 17.68 4.05
N ARG A 436 -40.61 16.45 4.02
CA ARG A 436 -41.11 15.38 3.13
C ARG A 436 -41.68 14.25 3.98
N ALA A 437 -42.83 13.71 3.60
CA ALA A 437 -43.38 12.47 4.14
C ALA A 437 -43.33 11.45 3.00
N VAL A 438 -42.62 10.34 3.18
CA VAL A 438 -42.42 9.28 2.19
C VAL A 438 -43.05 7.99 2.71
N ASP A 439 -43.93 7.35 1.94
CA ASP A 439 -44.37 5.99 2.22
C ASP A 439 -43.25 5.00 1.86
N ALA A 440 -42.82 4.19 2.82
CA ALA A 440 -41.74 3.22 2.61
C ALA A 440 -42.14 2.00 1.76
N THR A 441 -43.42 1.79 1.44
CA THR A 441 -43.94 0.65 0.66
C THR A 441 -44.29 1.00 -0.80
N THR A 442 -44.67 2.25 -1.05
CA THR A 442 -44.99 2.77 -2.40
C THR A 442 -43.97 3.76 -2.92
N GLY A 443 -43.13 4.34 -2.06
CA GLY A 443 -42.11 5.33 -2.40
C GLY A 443 -42.65 6.72 -2.74
N GLU A 444 -43.98 6.90 -2.78
CA GLU A 444 -44.61 8.19 -3.01
C GLU A 444 -44.41 9.14 -1.83
N SER A 445 -44.46 10.45 -2.11
CA SER A 445 -44.20 11.45 -1.09
C SER A 445 -44.95 12.77 -1.28
N GLY A 446 -45.47 13.32 -0.19
CA GLY A 446 -45.92 14.70 -0.11
C GLY A 446 -44.91 15.61 0.60
N THR A 447 -45.03 16.93 0.40
CA THR A 447 -44.17 17.92 1.06
C THR A 447 -44.96 19.06 1.70
N ALA A 448 -44.41 19.65 2.76
CA ALA A 448 -44.93 20.85 3.41
C ALA A 448 -43.80 21.78 3.85
N ALA A 449 -44.05 23.09 3.97
CA ALA A 449 -43.07 24.04 4.46
C ALA A 449 -43.15 24.19 5.99
N LEU A 450 -42.01 24.30 6.67
CA LEU A 450 -41.90 24.68 8.08
C LEU A 450 -41.03 25.93 8.21
N SER A 451 -41.58 26.99 8.80
CA SER A 451 -40.83 28.19 9.21
C SER A 451 -40.54 28.13 10.71
N VAL A 452 -39.25 28.24 11.09
CA VAL A 452 -38.80 28.18 12.48
C VAL A 452 -38.29 29.55 12.90
N GLN A 453 -38.90 30.17 13.92
CA GLN A 453 -38.42 31.40 14.53
C GLN A 453 -37.48 31.09 15.71
N VAL A 454 -36.36 31.81 15.81
CA VAL A 454 -35.41 31.68 16.92
C VAL A 454 -35.65 32.80 17.94
N ILE A 455 -36.12 32.43 19.13
CA ILE A 455 -36.40 33.35 20.23
C ILE A 455 -35.09 33.63 20.99
N PRO A 456 -34.65 34.88 21.15
CA PRO A 456 -33.48 35.18 21.98
C PRO A 456 -33.74 34.77 23.44
N ALA A 457 -32.79 34.06 24.03
CA ALA A 457 -32.88 33.60 25.41
C ALA A 457 -32.95 34.78 26.39
N VAL A 458 -34.04 34.89 27.14
CA VAL A 458 -34.19 35.88 28.21
C VAL A 458 -33.24 35.50 29.35
N ALA A 459 -32.35 36.40 29.73
CA ALA A 459 -31.35 36.17 30.77
C ALA A 459 -31.99 36.09 32.17
N THR A 460 -32.36 34.87 32.60
CA THR A 460 -32.76 34.60 33.97
C THR A 460 -31.52 34.59 34.89
N PRO A 461 -31.46 35.42 35.95
CA PRO A 461 -30.33 35.39 36.89
C PRO A 461 -30.28 34.05 37.64
N SER A 462 -29.07 33.55 37.89
CA SER A 462 -28.83 32.24 38.52
C SER A 462 -29.30 32.19 39.98
N PRO A 463 -30.01 31.13 40.42
CA PRO A 463 -30.53 31.00 41.79
C PRO A 463 -29.45 30.53 42.78
N SER A 464 -28.41 31.35 42.97
CA SER A 464 -27.26 31.04 43.85
C SER A 464 -27.27 31.86 45.15
N SER A 465 -28.42 31.94 45.84
CA SER A 465 -28.56 32.73 47.08
C SER A 465 -29.64 32.23 48.06
N VAL A 466 -29.79 30.91 48.24
CA VAL A 466 -30.57 30.34 49.36
C VAL A 466 -29.62 29.87 50.47
N GLY A 467 -29.21 30.81 51.32
CA GLY A 467 -28.40 30.52 52.51
C GLY A 467 -29.25 30.03 53.68
N TYR A 468 -29.12 28.75 54.03
CA TYR A 468 -29.72 28.17 55.24
C TYR A 468 -29.21 28.86 56.50
N ARG A 469 -30.09 29.05 57.50
CA ARG A 469 -29.72 29.72 58.76
C ARG A 469 -29.23 28.70 59.80
N PRO A 470 -28.31 29.08 60.71
CA PRO A 470 -27.77 28.13 61.71
C PRO A 470 -28.82 27.44 62.59
N GLY A 471 -29.99 28.07 62.80
CA GLY A 471 -31.11 27.47 63.54
C GLY A 471 -31.73 26.25 62.84
N ASP A 472 -31.70 26.19 61.51
CA ASP A 472 -32.32 25.11 60.74
C ASP A 472 -31.55 23.78 60.94
N MET A 473 -30.22 23.87 61.07
CA MET A 473 -29.38 22.71 61.40
C MET A 473 -29.46 22.31 62.88
N ALA A 474 -29.70 23.25 63.79
CA ALA A 474 -29.94 22.92 65.21
C ALA A 474 -31.25 22.14 65.41
N LEU A 475 -32.31 22.48 64.66
CA LEU A 475 -33.57 21.73 64.66
C LEU A 475 -33.37 20.30 64.14
N LEU A 476 -32.61 20.13 63.05
CA LEU A 476 -32.26 18.80 62.52
C LEU A 476 -31.48 17.97 63.54
N GLY A 477 -30.53 18.58 64.25
CA GLY A 477 -29.78 17.94 65.34
C GLY A 477 -30.66 17.44 66.48
N LEU A 478 -31.65 18.24 66.91
CA LEU A 478 -32.61 17.83 67.94
C LEU A 478 -33.49 16.65 67.50
N VAL A 479 -33.97 16.65 66.26
CA VAL A 479 -34.77 15.52 65.72
C VAL A 479 -33.95 14.24 65.65
N MET A 480 -32.69 14.32 65.20
CA MET A 480 -31.79 13.17 65.15
C MET A 480 -31.42 12.64 66.56
N ALA A 481 -31.22 13.54 67.53
CA ALA A 481 -30.99 13.15 68.93
C ALA A 481 -32.22 12.46 69.55
N ALA A 482 -33.42 12.97 69.29
CA ALA A 482 -34.67 12.35 69.74
C ALA A 482 -34.87 10.95 69.12
N LEU A 483 -34.60 10.79 67.82
CA LEU A 483 -34.64 9.49 67.15
C LEU A 483 -33.61 8.50 67.74
N LEU A 484 -32.39 8.93 68.05
CA LEU A 484 -31.38 8.08 68.69
C LEU A 484 -31.81 7.60 70.09
N VAL A 485 -32.39 8.49 70.91
CA VAL A 485 -32.94 8.10 72.23
C VAL A 485 -34.09 7.10 72.07
N LEU A 486 -34.99 7.32 71.11
CA LEU A 486 -36.12 6.42 70.84
C LEU A 486 -35.62 5.05 70.36
N CYS A 487 -34.62 5.00 69.48
CA CYS A 487 -33.95 3.76 69.07
C CYS A 487 -33.29 3.04 70.25
N LEU A 488 -32.60 3.74 71.15
CA LEU A 488 -31.99 3.13 72.35
C LEU A 488 -33.05 2.56 73.31
N ILE A 489 -34.21 3.22 73.46
CA ILE A 489 -35.34 2.68 74.23
C ILE A 489 -35.89 1.40 73.59
N VAL A 490 -36.04 1.36 72.26
CA VAL A 490 -36.49 0.15 71.53
C VAL A 490 -35.46 -0.98 71.65
N ILE A 491 -34.16 -0.69 71.54
CA ILE A 491 -33.09 -1.68 71.73
C ILE A 491 -33.09 -2.20 73.17
N GLY A 492 -33.20 -1.33 74.18
CA GLY A 492 -33.30 -1.73 75.58
C GLY A 492 -34.53 -2.60 75.87
N PHE A 493 -35.68 -2.27 75.26
CA PHE A 493 -36.89 -3.09 75.34
C PHE A 493 -36.69 -4.48 74.68
N LEU A 494 -36.07 -4.54 73.50
CA LEU A 494 -35.77 -5.80 72.82
C LEU A 494 -34.80 -6.68 73.62
N VAL A 495 -33.73 -6.11 74.19
CA VAL A 495 -32.78 -6.83 75.07
C VAL A 495 -33.47 -7.32 76.35
N SER A 496 -34.30 -6.49 76.98
CA SER A 496 -35.12 -6.89 78.14
C SER A 496 -36.09 -8.05 77.82
N ARG A 497 -36.69 -8.02 76.62
CA ARG A 497 -37.60 -9.07 76.14
C ARG A 497 -36.86 -10.37 75.82
N LEU A 498 -35.63 -10.30 75.29
CA LEU A 498 -34.74 -11.44 75.09
C LEU A 498 -34.29 -12.05 76.42
N TRP A 499 -33.94 -11.24 77.42
CA TRP A 499 -33.52 -11.73 78.76
C TRP A 499 -34.66 -12.35 79.59
N LYS A 500 -35.92 -12.07 79.28
CA LYS A 500 -37.09 -12.74 79.89
C LYS A 500 -37.65 -13.92 79.07
N GLY A 501 -37.14 -14.19 77.88
CA GLY A 501 -37.63 -15.23 76.97
C GLY A 501 -36.63 -16.38 76.77
N ASN A 502 -36.43 -17.21 77.80
CA ASN A 502 -35.33 -18.18 77.82
C ASN A 502 -35.61 -19.48 77.03
N ALA A 503 -35.50 -19.46 75.69
CA ALA A 503 -35.26 -20.62 74.84
C ALA A 503 -34.86 -20.25 73.38
N GLY A 504 -33.88 -20.94 72.79
CA GLY A 504 -33.75 -21.07 71.32
C GLY A 504 -32.82 -20.11 70.56
N MET A 505 -31.57 -19.93 71.02
CA MET A 505 -30.51 -19.17 70.31
C MET A 505 -29.96 -19.90 69.07
N ASP A 506 -30.80 -20.17 68.06
CA ASP A 506 -30.39 -20.99 66.88
C ASP A 506 -31.00 -20.58 65.53
N LYS A 507 -31.70 -19.44 65.44
CA LYS A 507 -32.41 -19.00 64.21
C LYS A 507 -32.08 -17.59 63.70
N ILE A 508 -31.06 -16.92 64.24
CA ILE A 508 -30.68 -15.56 63.82
C ILE A 508 -29.43 -15.56 62.92
N CYS A 509 -28.52 -16.53 63.05
CA CYS A 509 -27.27 -16.62 62.28
C CYS A 509 -27.41 -17.15 60.83
N LYS A 510 -28.49 -16.82 60.11
CA LYS A 510 -28.66 -17.17 58.68
C LYS A 510 -29.16 -16.06 57.75
N CYS A 511 -29.37 -14.83 58.26
CA CYS A 511 -29.87 -13.71 57.43
C CYS A 511 -28.93 -12.49 57.36
N LEU A 512 -27.69 -12.59 57.85
CA LEU A 512 -26.74 -11.46 57.94
C LEU A 512 -25.36 -11.71 57.29
N ALA A 513 -25.29 -12.67 56.37
CA ALA A 513 -24.22 -12.76 55.38
C ALA A 513 -24.89 -12.99 54.01
N PRO A 514 -24.78 -12.06 53.03
CA PRO A 514 -23.59 -11.24 52.76
C PRO A 514 -23.88 -9.75 52.36
N CYS A 515 -23.65 -8.78 53.26
CA CYS A 515 -23.75 -7.34 52.92
C CYS A 515 -22.56 -6.46 53.36
N LEU A 516 -21.49 -7.01 53.94
CA LEU A 516 -20.35 -6.23 54.45
C LEU A 516 -18.99 -6.83 54.07
N LYS A 517 -18.54 -6.56 52.84
CA LYS A 517 -17.12 -6.37 52.52
C LYS A 517 -16.97 -5.17 51.59
N SER A 518 -16.04 -4.28 51.95
CA SER A 518 -15.74 -3.03 51.24
C SER A 518 -14.46 -3.19 50.41
N ALA A 519 -14.41 -2.54 49.24
CA ALA A 519 -13.20 -2.33 48.44
C ALA A 519 -13.30 -1.00 47.67
N ARG A 520 -12.18 -0.28 47.51
CA ARG A 520 -12.12 1.10 46.97
C ARG A 520 -10.68 1.42 46.52
N ALA A 521 -10.38 1.87 45.31
CA ALA A 521 -11.20 2.02 44.10
C ALA A 521 -10.42 1.42 42.89
N ARG A 522 -10.16 2.03 41.71
CA ARG A 522 -10.36 3.39 41.15
C ARG A 522 -10.41 3.30 39.61
N SER A 523 -11.20 4.19 38.98
CA SER A 523 -11.14 4.60 37.56
C SER A 523 -11.16 3.52 36.45
N GLY A 524 -12.33 3.34 35.85
CA GLY A 524 -12.56 2.82 34.49
C GLY A 524 -13.70 3.63 33.82
N HIS A 525 -13.82 3.64 32.49
CA HIS A 525 -14.65 4.63 31.78
C HIS A 525 -15.98 4.07 31.22
N ARG A 526 -17.08 4.77 31.58
CA ARG A 526 -18.41 4.85 30.95
C ARG A 526 -19.09 3.60 30.34
N ASP A 527 -20.19 3.23 31.00
CA ASP A 527 -21.56 3.28 30.48
C ASP A 527 -21.90 2.69 29.09
N SER A 528 -22.68 1.60 29.12
CA SER A 528 -23.95 1.58 28.37
C SER A 528 -25.06 1.01 29.26
N LEU A 529 -26.19 1.72 29.41
CA LEU A 529 -27.36 1.23 30.12
C LEU A 529 -28.33 0.58 29.13
N GLN A 530 -28.80 -0.63 29.44
CA GLN A 530 -29.91 -1.25 28.73
C GLN A 530 -31.09 -1.44 29.68
N TYR A 531 -32.21 -0.78 29.36
CA TYR A 531 -33.46 -0.87 30.11
C TYR A 531 -34.34 -1.99 29.54
N THR A 532 -34.82 -2.88 30.41
CA THR A 532 -35.98 -3.73 30.15
C THR A 532 -36.93 -3.63 31.34
N ASN A 533 -38.07 -2.96 31.15
CA ASN A 533 -39.19 -2.99 32.10
C ASN A 533 -40.01 -4.25 31.83
N ASP A 534 -40.03 -5.19 32.78
CA ASP A 534 -41.08 -6.21 32.85
C ASP A 534 -41.98 -5.91 34.06
N GLY A 535 -43.27 -5.68 33.79
CA GLY A 535 -44.22 -5.25 34.80
C GLY A 535 -45.66 -5.58 34.43
N PHE A 536 -46.27 -6.45 35.25
CA PHE A 536 -47.71 -6.80 35.29
C PHE A 536 -48.34 -7.44 34.04
N GLN A 537 -48.68 -8.72 34.20
CA GLN A 537 -50.08 -9.10 34.38
C GLN A 537 -50.21 -10.32 35.31
N THR A 538 -51.40 -10.53 35.89
CA THR A 538 -51.63 -11.41 37.05
C THR A 538 -52.95 -12.19 36.95
N GLU A 539 -53.09 -13.19 37.84
CA GLU A 539 -54.30 -13.99 38.16
C GLU A 539 -54.57 -15.25 37.32
N GLY A 540 -55.16 -16.28 37.95
CA GLY A 540 -55.47 -17.59 37.30
C GLY A 540 -55.86 -18.74 38.25
N ASP A 541 -55.25 -18.84 39.43
CA ASP A 541 -55.62 -19.72 40.57
C ASP A 541 -55.63 -21.28 40.28
N PRO A 542 -56.12 -22.22 41.13
CA PRO A 542 -55.17 -23.15 41.77
C PRO A 542 -55.56 -24.66 41.79
N ARG A 543 -54.74 -25.44 42.53
CA ARG A 543 -54.84 -26.88 42.96
C ARG A 543 -53.84 -27.79 42.22
N ARG A 544 -53.23 -28.82 42.82
CA ARG A 544 -53.51 -29.50 44.11
C ARG A 544 -52.23 -30.06 44.77
N LEU A 545 -52.29 -30.37 46.07
CA LEU A 545 -51.22 -30.96 46.88
C LEU A 545 -50.85 -32.40 46.46
N THR A 546 -49.60 -32.84 46.64
CA THR A 546 -49.20 -33.69 47.80
C THR A 546 -47.69 -34.03 47.91
N ASN A 547 -47.15 -33.76 49.10
CA ASN A 547 -46.19 -34.52 49.93
C ASN A 547 -45.25 -35.59 49.31
N GLY A 548 -43.96 -35.55 49.70
CA GLY A 548 -43.22 -36.79 50.03
C GLY A 548 -41.71 -36.83 49.70
N PRO A 549 -40.80 -37.09 50.67
CA PRO A 549 -39.35 -37.22 50.44
C PRO A 549 -38.81 -38.60 50.92
N PRO A 550 -37.48 -38.82 51.12
CA PRO A 550 -36.29 -38.31 50.42
C PRO A 550 -35.37 -39.46 49.89
N GLY A 551 -34.33 -39.13 49.13
CA GLY A 551 -33.22 -40.07 48.84
C GLY A 551 -31.92 -39.37 48.41
N ARG A 552 -30.78 -39.74 49.02
CA ARG A 552 -29.42 -39.30 48.62
C ARG A 552 -28.68 -40.47 47.94
N GLY A 553 -27.89 -40.22 46.89
CA GLY A 553 -26.96 -41.23 46.37
C GLY A 553 -26.22 -40.85 45.07
N ALA A 554 -24.93 -40.52 45.21
CA ALA A 554 -23.79 -40.63 44.28
C ALA A 554 -23.97 -40.72 42.73
N PHE A 555 -23.12 -39.95 42.02
CA PHE A 555 -22.59 -40.24 40.67
C PHE A 555 -21.65 -41.48 40.68
N PRO A 556 -21.13 -42.06 39.55
CA PRO A 556 -21.19 -41.59 38.15
C PRO A 556 -21.46 -42.66 37.03
N GLN A 557 -21.53 -42.18 35.78
CA GLN A 557 -21.16 -42.81 34.49
C GLN A 557 -21.89 -44.03 33.86
N ALA A 558 -22.51 -43.73 32.71
CA ALA A 558 -22.26 -44.30 31.35
C ALA A 558 -22.81 -45.69 30.90
N ARG A 559 -23.19 -45.73 29.60
CA ARG A 559 -23.76 -46.86 28.80
C ARG A 559 -25.20 -47.25 29.21
N GLY A 560 -26.15 -47.56 28.32
CA GLY A 560 -26.20 -47.56 26.84
C GLY A 560 -27.25 -48.59 26.33
N ARG A 561 -27.69 -48.51 25.04
CA ARG A 561 -28.76 -49.33 24.40
C ARG A 561 -30.20 -48.95 24.84
N VAL A 562 -31.33 -49.22 24.13
CA VAL A 562 -31.59 -49.82 22.79
C VAL A 562 -32.95 -49.37 22.18
N LEU A 563 -33.11 -49.64 20.88
CA LEU A 563 -34.30 -49.75 19.97
C LEU A 563 -35.66 -50.24 20.58
N PRO A 564 -36.79 -50.29 19.82
CA PRO A 564 -37.38 -49.36 18.83
C PRO A 564 -38.95 -49.25 18.86
N MET A 565 -39.54 -48.43 17.97
CA MET A 565 -40.88 -48.61 17.36
C MET A 565 -40.86 -47.88 16.00
N GLU A 566 -41.10 -48.47 14.82
CA GLU A 566 -42.34 -49.07 14.28
C GLU A 566 -43.57 -48.13 14.38
N ARG A 567 -44.32 -47.80 13.31
CA ARG A 567 -44.44 -48.42 11.96
C ARG A 567 -45.08 -47.49 10.90
N ARG A 568 -44.63 -47.62 9.63
CA ARG A 568 -45.32 -47.28 8.34
C ARG A 568 -45.68 -45.80 8.07
N GLY A 569 -45.64 -45.28 6.83
CA GLY A 569 -45.08 -45.79 5.57
C GLY A 569 -46.09 -46.11 4.45
N ARG A 570 -46.15 -45.22 3.44
CA ARG A 570 -46.56 -45.33 2.02
C ARG A 570 -46.22 -43.96 1.39
N GLN A 571 -45.41 -43.76 0.35
CA GLN A 571 -45.31 -44.34 -1.01
C GLN A 571 -46.52 -44.09 -1.91
N CYS A 572 -46.25 -43.41 -3.04
CA CYS A 572 -47.16 -43.14 -4.14
C CYS A 572 -47.30 -44.34 -5.10
N SER A 573 -48.39 -44.40 -5.86
CA SER A 573 -48.53 -45.35 -6.98
C SER A 573 -49.61 -44.93 -7.97
N SER A 574 -49.26 -44.75 -9.25
CA SER A 574 -50.18 -44.91 -10.38
C SER A 574 -49.42 -45.18 -11.70
N CYS A 575 -49.88 -46.24 -12.37
CA CYS A 575 -49.67 -46.77 -13.73
C CYS A 575 -49.01 -45.91 -14.85
N GLY A 576 -48.44 -46.49 -15.92
CA GLY A 576 -48.54 -47.88 -16.42
C GLY A 576 -47.42 -48.29 -17.41
N VAL A 577 -47.66 -49.33 -18.23
CA VAL A 577 -46.62 -50.17 -18.89
C VAL A 577 -46.92 -50.40 -20.40
N HIS A 578 -45.90 -50.51 -21.29
CA HIS A 578 -45.79 -51.57 -22.35
C HIS A 578 -44.55 -51.54 -23.30
N THR A 579 -43.69 -52.57 -23.18
CA THR A 579 -43.05 -53.43 -24.24
C THR A 579 -42.49 -52.94 -25.61
N ASN A 580 -41.16 -53.10 -25.77
CA ASN A 580 -40.38 -53.82 -26.84
C ASN A 580 -40.27 -53.41 -28.36
N HIS A 581 -39.00 -53.31 -28.80
CA HIS A 581 -38.36 -53.65 -30.11
C HIS A 581 -38.41 -52.75 -31.39
N VAL A 582 -37.29 -52.03 -31.67
CA VAL A 582 -36.33 -52.17 -32.82
C VAL A 582 -36.92 -52.27 -34.27
N PRO A 583 -36.57 -51.40 -35.27
CA PRO A 583 -35.22 -51.42 -35.89
C PRO A 583 -34.61 -50.13 -36.54
N LYS A 584 -33.32 -50.30 -36.90
CA LYS A 584 -32.35 -49.55 -37.74
C LYS A 584 -32.81 -48.53 -38.81
N GLY A 585 -31.96 -47.51 -39.05
CA GLY A 585 -31.86 -46.75 -40.31
C GLY A 585 -30.58 -45.87 -40.38
N SER A 586 -30.00 -45.66 -41.57
CA SER A 586 -28.86 -44.75 -41.84
C SER A 586 -29.07 -44.04 -43.19
N PRO A 587 -28.40 -42.91 -43.48
CA PRO A 587 -27.20 -43.00 -44.32
C PRO A 587 -26.08 -41.95 -44.04
N SER A 588 -25.02 -42.05 -44.83
CA SER A 588 -23.70 -41.40 -44.74
C SER A 588 -23.54 -40.04 -45.43
N ALA A 589 -22.52 -39.26 -45.02
CA ALA A 589 -21.74 -38.39 -45.93
C ALA A 589 -20.29 -38.14 -45.44
N ARG A 590 -19.33 -38.09 -46.38
CA ARG A 590 -17.94 -37.57 -46.28
C ARG A 590 -17.56 -37.00 -47.65
N PRO A 591 -16.81 -35.88 -47.72
CA PRO A 591 -15.38 -35.93 -48.09
C PRO A 591 -14.53 -34.94 -47.24
N SER A 592 -13.23 -35.07 -46.94
CA SER A 592 -12.04 -35.81 -47.45
C SER A 592 -11.06 -35.02 -48.36
N ARG A 593 -10.12 -34.28 -47.74
CA ARG A 593 -8.71 -34.00 -48.16
C ARG A 593 -7.98 -33.51 -46.88
N ARG A 594 -6.87 -34.12 -46.43
CA ARG A 594 -5.45 -33.99 -46.87
C ARG A 594 -4.94 -32.56 -46.78
N GLY A 595 -3.86 -32.23 -46.04
CA GLY A 595 -2.96 -33.01 -45.14
C GLY A 595 -2.18 -31.99 -44.28
N ARG A 596 -0.96 -32.20 -43.74
CA ARG A 596 -0.13 -33.35 -43.28
C ARG A 596 1.12 -32.69 -42.64
N TRP A 597 1.69 -33.28 -41.59
CA TRP A 597 3.03 -33.15 -40.95
C TRP A 597 2.75 -33.19 -39.43
N ASP A 598 3.15 -34.19 -38.63
CA ASP A 598 4.47 -34.86 -38.47
C ASP A 598 5.52 -33.78 -38.09
N GLY A 599 6.11 -33.63 -36.89
CA GLY A 599 6.16 -34.31 -35.58
C GLY A 599 6.84 -33.32 -34.60
N ASP A 600 7.36 -33.63 -33.41
CA ASP A 600 7.58 -34.91 -32.70
C ASP A 600 7.34 -34.72 -31.18
N GLU A 601 7.21 -35.83 -30.45
CA GLU A 601 7.20 -35.88 -28.98
C GLU A 601 8.33 -36.81 -28.48
N GLU A 602 8.54 -36.86 -27.15
CA GLU A 602 9.46 -37.77 -26.44
C GLU A 602 10.99 -37.57 -26.62
N TYR A 603 11.63 -37.06 -25.56
CA TYR A 603 12.67 -37.86 -24.89
C TYR A 603 12.83 -37.53 -23.40
N ALA A 604 12.54 -38.50 -22.53
CA ALA A 604 12.85 -38.42 -21.11
C ALA A 604 14.05 -39.31 -20.77
N LYS A 605 15.08 -38.76 -20.11
CA LYS A 605 16.13 -39.56 -19.47
C LYS A 605 16.63 -38.91 -18.18
N ARG A 606 16.76 -39.74 -17.14
CA ARG A 606 17.21 -39.33 -15.80
C ARG A 606 18.73 -39.43 -15.71
N VAL A 607 19.36 -38.45 -15.08
CA VAL A 607 20.53 -38.67 -14.22
C VAL A 607 20.19 -38.06 -12.86
N ALA A 608 20.60 -38.72 -11.78
CA ALA A 608 20.33 -38.25 -10.42
C ALA A 608 21.59 -38.42 -9.57
N LEU A 609 21.94 -37.40 -8.79
CA LEU A 609 22.79 -37.54 -7.60
C LEU A 609 22.64 -36.30 -6.69
N ASN A 610 21.99 -36.52 -5.53
CA ASN A 610 22.24 -35.94 -4.20
C ASN A 610 22.41 -34.41 -3.96
N ARG A 611 22.15 -33.86 -2.76
CA ARG A 611 21.29 -34.26 -1.61
C ARG A 611 21.43 -33.21 -0.48
N GLN A 612 20.54 -32.21 -0.38
CA GLN A 612 20.39 -31.44 0.86
C GLN A 612 18.92 -31.11 1.10
N ARG A 613 18.44 -31.35 2.34
CA ARG A 613 17.08 -30.98 2.77
C ARG A 613 17.15 -29.70 3.62
N ARG A 614 16.31 -28.71 3.31
CA ARG A 614 15.66 -27.87 4.33
C ARG A 614 14.15 -27.83 4.04
N LYS A 615 13.37 -27.50 5.07
CA LYS A 615 11.91 -27.44 5.08
C LYS A 615 11.46 -25.97 5.16
N GLU A 616 10.13 -25.80 5.22
CA GLU A 616 9.38 -24.56 5.46
C GLU A 616 9.26 -23.63 4.24
N GLY A 617 8.06 -23.17 3.86
CA GLY A 617 6.76 -23.58 4.40
C GLY A 617 5.55 -23.14 3.55
N GLN A 618 4.91 -24.09 2.88
CA GLN A 618 3.59 -23.87 2.27
C GLN A 618 2.49 -24.07 3.32
N LYS A 619 1.67 -23.03 3.58
CA LYS A 619 0.46 -23.14 4.39
C LYS A 619 -0.73 -23.57 3.52
N THR A 620 -1.02 -24.86 3.47
CA THR A 620 -2.29 -25.37 2.91
C THR A 620 -3.42 -25.12 3.91
N VAL A 621 -4.37 -24.26 3.57
CA VAL A 621 -5.59 -24.05 4.37
C VAL A 621 -6.57 -25.18 4.11
N TRP A 622 -7.07 -25.81 5.18
CA TRP A 622 -8.18 -26.76 5.13
C TRP A 622 -9.42 -26.06 5.67
N PHE A 623 -10.47 -25.98 4.86
CA PHE A 623 -11.78 -25.55 5.32
C PHE A 623 -12.49 -26.74 5.99
N LYS A 624 -13.05 -26.48 7.17
CA LYS A 624 -13.99 -27.37 7.85
C LYS A 624 -15.13 -26.50 8.34
N GLU A 625 -16.31 -26.67 7.77
CA GLU A 625 -17.51 -26.04 8.32
C GLU A 625 -17.86 -26.65 9.67
N SER A 626 -18.20 -25.78 10.61
CA SER A 626 -18.89 -26.09 11.85
C SER A 626 -19.67 -24.85 12.25
N GLU A 627 -20.92 -25.05 12.66
CA GLU A 627 -21.81 -23.98 13.12
C GLU A 627 -21.35 -23.37 14.46
N ASP A 628 -21.86 -22.16 14.71
CA ASP A 628 -21.97 -21.45 15.99
C ASP A 628 -20.74 -20.82 16.69
N SER A 629 -21.04 -19.61 17.18
CA SER A 629 -20.36 -18.80 18.21
C SER A 629 -19.02 -18.15 17.92
N SER A 630 -19.02 -16.82 18.07
CA SER A 630 -17.84 -16.02 18.36
C SER A 630 -17.18 -16.45 19.68
N ASP A 631 -15.85 -16.38 19.74
CA ASP A 631 -15.11 -15.32 20.46
C ASP A 631 -13.60 -15.50 20.21
N ILE A 632 -12.85 -14.40 20.05
CA ILE A 632 -11.38 -14.42 19.86
C ILE A 632 -10.74 -13.30 20.67
N GLU A 633 -10.13 -13.66 21.81
CA GLU A 633 -9.15 -12.81 22.48
C GLU A 633 -7.78 -12.95 21.78
N VAL A 634 -7.00 -11.88 21.75
CA VAL A 634 -5.64 -11.86 21.18
C VAL A 634 -4.66 -11.39 22.25
N GLU A 635 -3.96 -12.33 22.86
CA GLU A 635 -2.90 -12.08 23.85
C GLU A 635 -1.56 -11.88 23.11
N ILE A 636 -0.92 -10.72 23.31
CA ILE A 636 0.35 -10.37 22.68
C ILE A 636 1.50 -10.59 23.67
N ILE A 637 2.36 -11.56 23.37
CA ILE A 637 3.62 -11.80 24.11
C ILE A 637 4.71 -10.87 23.54
N PRO A 638 5.37 -10.03 24.37
CA PRO A 638 6.47 -9.19 23.92
C PRO A 638 7.81 -9.94 23.97
N ASP A 639 8.41 -10.22 22.81
CA ASP A 639 9.78 -10.73 22.74
C ASP A 639 10.81 -9.62 23.01
N THR A 640 11.86 -9.94 23.77
CA THR A 640 12.84 -8.97 24.28
C THR A 640 14.21 -9.10 23.63
N VAL A 641 14.59 -8.14 22.78
CA VAL A 641 15.99 -7.89 22.39
C VAL A 641 16.24 -6.38 22.30
N SER A 642 17.14 -5.86 23.13
CA SER A 642 17.62 -4.47 23.04
C SER A 642 18.78 -4.34 22.05
N PRO A 643 18.94 -3.15 21.46
CA PRO A 643 20.26 -2.57 21.29
C PRO A 643 20.39 -1.17 21.90
N VAL A 644 21.57 -0.95 22.48
CA VAL A 644 22.36 0.28 22.66
C VAL A 644 21.66 1.64 22.47
N ALA A 645 21.82 2.52 23.46
CA ALA A 645 21.45 3.94 23.37
C ALA A 645 22.59 4.79 22.78
N GLU A 646 22.23 5.80 21.99
CA GLU A 646 22.97 7.05 21.81
C GLU A 646 22.02 8.23 22.12
N GLU A 647 22.57 9.44 22.13
CA GLU A 647 22.14 10.49 23.07
C GLU A 647 21.05 11.43 22.53
N THR A 648 20.34 12.08 23.46
CA THR A 648 19.26 13.02 23.17
C THR A 648 19.77 14.46 23.13
N GLU A 649 19.48 15.18 22.06
CA GLU A 649 19.35 16.64 22.10
C GLU A 649 17.94 17.06 21.66
N GLU A 650 17.38 18.04 22.36
CA GLU A 650 16.10 18.69 22.07
C GLU A 650 16.38 20.02 21.35
N GLU A 651 15.47 20.49 20.48
CA GLU A 651 15.11 21.91 20.19
C GLU A 651 14.08 21.86 19.02
N LEU A 652 12.81 22.26 19.20
CA LEU A 652 12.23 23.61 19.31
C LEU A 652 11.90 24.26 17.94
N ASP A 653 10.60 24.36 17.66
CA ASP A 653 10.06 25.17 16.55
C ASP A 653 10.30 26.67 16.80
N MET A 654 10.87 27.40 15.82
CA MET A 654 10.82 28.86 15.77
C MET A 654 10.82 29.41 14.33
N GLU A 655 9.87 30.29 14.03
CA GLU A 655 9.81 31.04 12.76
C GLU A 655 10.76 32.26 12.82
N ALA A 656 11.67 32.42 11.85
CA ALA A 656 12.39 33.69 11.67
C ALA A 656 12.87 33.96 10.22
N VAL A 657 12.26 34.97 9.60
CA VAL A 657 12.82 36.00 8.72
C VAL A 657 14.26 35.78 8.17
N VAL A 658 14.38 35.65 6.84
CA VAL A 658 15.65 35.87 6.11
C VAL A 658 15.75 37.32 5.63
N ARG A 659 16.94 37.92 5.76
CA ARG A 659 17.36 39.17 5.10
C ARG A 659 18.82 39.05 4.66
N ASP A 660 19.08 39.15 3.37
CA ASP A 660 20.45 39.17 2.83
C ASP A 660 21.14 40.55 2.99
N PRO A 661 22.46 40.59 3.22
CA PRO A 661 23.25 41.81 3.16
C PRO A 661 24.27 41.87 1.99
N ALA A 662 24.40 43.09 1.45
CA ALA A 662 25.61 43.67 0.85
C ALA A 662 26.17 43.17 -0.50
N ALA A 663 25.98 43.99 -1.54
CA ALA A 663 26.98 44.30 -2.58
C ALA A 663 26.90 45.81 -2.93
N PRO A 664 27.98 46.61 -2.92
CA PRO A 664 27.86 48.09 -2.98
C PRO A 664 28.42 48.80 -4.25
N LEU A 665 27.79 49.95 -4.54
CA LEU A 665 28.34 51.17 -5.18
C LEU A 665 28.82 51.19 -6.65
N ARG A 666 28.06 51.92 -7.49
CA ARG A 666 28.58 53.12 -8.18
C ARG A 666 27.47 54.14 -8.51
N GLU A 667 27.87 55.38 -8.80
CA GLU A 667 27.05 56.62 -8.84
C GLU A 667 26.94 57.18 -10.30
N PRO A 668 26.48 58.43 -10.58
CA PRO A 668 25.06 58.86 -10.60
C PRO A 668 24.69 59.69 -11.87
N GLU A 669 23.58 60.47 -11.81
CA GLU A 669 23.16 61.58 -12.73
C GLU A 669 22.72 61.18 -14.16
N GLU A 670 21.77 61.80 -14.88
CA GLU A 670 20.85 62.97 -14.75
C GLU A 670 19.56 62.66 -15.61
N VAL A 671 18.37 63.30 -15.58
CA VAL A 671 17.62 64.21 -14.67
C VAL A 671 16.18 64.43 -15.22
N GLN A 672 15.43 65.45 -14.77
CA GLN A 672 14.25 66.10 -15.38
C GLN A 672 12.86 65.40 -15.39
N SER A 673 12.18 65.51 -14.24
CA SER A 673 10.86 66.16 -14.04
C SER A 673 9.73 66.11 -15.11
N ALA A 674 8.50 65.76 -14.67
CA ALA A 674 7.35 66.70 -14.66
C ALA A 674 6.09 66.19 -13.89
N GLN A 675 5.50 67.08 -13.08
CA GLN A 675 4.08 67.12 -12.65
C GLN A 675 3.30 68.00 -13.70
N GLU A 676 1.97 68.10 -13.82
CA GLU A 676 0.82 67.67 -12.99
C GLU A 676 -0.55 67.74 -13.76
N ARG A 677 -1.61 67.17 -13.13
CA ARG A 677 -3.05 67.60 -13.07
C ARG A 677 -3.92 67.95 -14.32
N GLU A 678 -5.07 67.25 -14.33
CA GLU A 678 -6.48 67.72 -14.39
C GLU A 678 -7.22 68.24 -15.68
N ARG A 679 -8.49 67.76 -15.75
CA ARG A 679 -9.73 68.41 -16.27
C ARG A 679 -9.92 68.70 -17.77
N GLY A 680 -10.41 67.66 -18.48
CA GLY A 680 -11.83 67.59 -18.88
C GLY A 680 -12.37 68.39 -20.08
N ASN A 681 -13.24 67.75 -20.87
CA ASN A 681 -14.64 68.22 -21.09
C ASN A 681 -15.49 67.05 -21.66
N ALA A 682 -16.80 67.25 -21.84
CA ALA A 682 -17.72 66.30 -22.47
C ALA A 682 -18.24 66.82 -23.82
N GLY A 683 -18.74 65.92 -24.69
CA GLY A 683 -19.67 66.28 -25.77
C GLY A 683 -19.48 65.61 -27.14
N SER A 684 -20.32 64.60 -27.44
CA SER A 684 -20.99 64.33 -28.74
C SER A 684 -20.40 64.96 -30.02
N GLY A 685 -19.96 64.26 -31.06
CA GLY A 685 -20.49 63.01 -31.64
C GLY A 685 -20.65 63.15 -33.18
N LYS A 686 -20.94 62.05 -33.89
CA LYS A 686 -21.29 61.94 -35.34
C LYS A 686 -20.13 62.22 -36.34
N ASP A 687 -20.14 61.64 -37.56
CA ASP A 687 -21.11 60.78 -38.27
C ASP A 687 -20.42 59.90 -39.36
N LYS A 688 -21.14 58.86 -39.87
CA LYS A 688 -20.86 58.04 -41.08
C LYS A 688 -19.77 56.95 -41.02
N GLU A 689 -20.01 55.69 -41.43
CA GLU A 689 -20.53 55.08 -42.69
C GLU A 689 -19.50 55.08 -43.84
N GLY A 690 -19.14 53.95 -44.49
CA GLY A 690 -19.51 52.54 -44.26
C GLY A 690 -19.09 51.60 -45.42
N GLN A 691 -19.19 50.27 -45.22
CA GLN A 691 -19.02 49.18 -46.22
C GLN A 691 -17.61 49.08 -46.91
N GLU A 692 -17.17 47.98 -47.53
CA GLU A 692 -17.83 46.70 -47.91
C GLU A 692 -16.83 45.50 -47.93
N GLU A 693 -17.34 44.32 -47.56
CA GLU A 693 -17.14 42.95 -48.10
C GLU A 693 -15.79 42.18 -48.22
N GLU A 694 -15.98 40.84 -48.04
CA GLU A 694 -15.24 39.61 -48.41
C GLU A 694 -13.70 39.48 -48.29
N GLY A 695 -13.28 38.29 -47.80
CA GLY A 695 -11.89 37.87 -47.57
C GLY A 695 -11.78 36.63 -46.69
#